data_AF-A0A7Y6Y3F6-F1
#
_entry.id   AF-A0A7Y6Y3F6-F1
#
_cell.length_a   1.000
_cell.length_b   1.000
_cell.length_c   1.000
_cell.angle_alpha   90.00
_cell.angle_beta   90.00
_cell.angle_gamma   90.00
#
_symmetry.space_group_name_H-M   'P 1'
#
loop_
_entity.id
_entity.type
_entity.pdbx_description
1 polymer ?
#
loop_
_entity_poly.entity_id
_entity_poly.type
_entity_poly.pdbx_seq_one_letter_code
_entity_poly.pdbx_strand_id
1 'polypeptide(L)'
;MTFTTTVQQANKILMDHLEKRPKGIRKHLPGAVAGMSDFLWPVSLKLNQPFKAIRIESTHPQNEILNFSRIEFFGFDHAKHNTKSQRTLIDVSTTAECTQSSTYKHLPNPAMGAKGNVFACNVHTNREKNPWWQADFPDFIELKKMYFFNRMDKNGIRSEHIKIIGIDKDGEAHTLYHPLAPGNLRPHATERIAAAMKGLQELRGTLSFEKQQLFDKHLDRFSKKSQPYFKLASPTIQERHALVKPVLKAVNLCLRNYPEFGMTRDTGKLIQFSKRSVRYVRVRTVGRDATHIGGVEISRKGKWLHPKWSTGDKVQALTYKRAGQLNQIPYQYNLRGKSASRLFDFNKPRNINEIRIWNMSKEAAGKTSFLEVYVSTDKKNWTCVYDSWLVFRNTLEALKLPSMIVKTDWPPLYSETLGKLFSLYRCQNMINPTLKMIRGTPELEKAFGKGTQAGSKLARYAAPLHLTKHGLQVPLRHRNVEKVMGRFIETRDAILAAGYSPILLYGTLLGAIREKDFIAHDDDLDIAIILDGIAPENIDRAKIKVAEELQEQGLPCRAGGLSAPIVHYRSKDVNIDIFILGKVDETVYWPHKKLKIVPEKADIFLPLRPIRFKGHDFLAPKDPEAVSEARYGKNWKTPDPLFEL
;
A
#
# COMPACT_ATOMS: atom_id res chain seq x y z
N MET A 1 3.43 32.53 31.50
CA MET A 1 2.20 32.09 30.80
C MET A 1 2.59 31.18 29.65
N THR A 2 2.36 29.86 29.77
CA THR A 2 2.60 28.92 28.66
C THR A 2 1.54 29.14 27.59
N PHE A 3 1.92 29.68 26.43
CA PHE A 3 1.05 29.80 25.26
C PHE A 3 0.51 28.41 24.89
N THR A 4 -0.80 28.22 25.02
CA THR A 4 -1.50 27.04 24.51
C THR A 4 -1.29 26.98 23.00
N THR A 5 -0.60 25.94 22.52
CA THR A 5 -0.38 25.76 21.08
C THR A 5 -1.72 25.65 20.35
N THR A 6 -1.77 26.03 19.08
CA THR A 6 -3.01 25.96 18.27
C THR A 6 -3.56 24.52 18.18
N VAL A 7 -2.67 23.52 18.26
CA VAL A 7 -3.03 22.09 18.37
C VAL A 7 -3.77 21.80 19.68
N GLN A 8 -3.29 22.32 20.81
CA GLN A 8 -3.94 22.13 22.13
C GLN A 8 -5.33 22.79 22.17
N GLN A 9 -5.52 23.96 21.54
CA GLN A 9 -6.84 24.59 21.43
C GLN A 9 -7.82 23.74 20.61
N ALA A 10 -7.37 23.24 19.45
CA ALA A 10 -8.17 22.33 18.62
C ALA A 10 -8.56 21.06 19.38
N ASN A 11 -7.61 20.47 20.11
CA ASN A 11 -7.85 19.29 20.95
C ASN A 11 -8.90 19.59 22.02
N LYS A 12 -8.78 20.73 22.73
CA LYS A 12 -9.73 21.12 23.78
C LYS A 12 -11.17 21.19 23.25
N ILE A 13 -11.40 21.85 22.11
CA ILE A 13 -12.75 21.98 21.52
C ILE A 13 -13.36 20.60 21.19
N LEU A 14 -12.55 19.67 20.66
CA LEU A 14 -13.01 18.32 20.36
C LEU A 14 -13.35 17.54 21.62
N MET A 15 -12.48 17.58 22.63
CA MET A 15 -12.71 16.88 23.89
C MET A 15 -13.93 17.41 24.65
N ASP A 16 -14.10 18.74 24.70
CA ASP A 16 -15.28 19.39 25.29
C ASP A 16 -16.58 18.90 24.61
N HIS A 17 -16.56 18.66 23.30
CA HIS A 17 -17.71 18.11 22.58
C HIS A 17 -17.98 16.64 22.96
N LEU A 18 -16.96 15.79 23.00
CA LEU A 18 -17.08 14.38 23.39
C LEU A 18 -17.61 14.23 24.82
N GLU A 19 -17.22 15.15 25.72
CA GLU A 19 -17.69 15.22 27.10
C GLU A 19 -19.15 15.63 27.19
N LYS A 20 -19.53 16.74 26.55
CA LYS A 20 -20.87 17.32 26.71
C LYS A 20 -21.95 16.62 25.89
N ARG A 21 -21.59 15.90 24.82
CA ARG A 21 -22.55 15.40 23.81
C ARG A 21 -22.24 13.98 23.32
N PRO A 22 -22.21 12.95 24.20
CA PRO A 22 -21.85 11.58 23.80
C PRO A 22 -22.78 10.98 22.73
N LYS A 23 -24.08 11.32 22.74
CA LYS A 23 -25.04 10.92 21.69
C LYS A 23 -24.78 11.59 20.33
N GLY A 24 -24.05 12.71 20.31
CA GLY A 24 -23.72 13.50 19.12
C GLY A 24 -22.50 13.00 18.34
N ILE A 25 -21.69 12.09 18.92
CA ILE A 25 -20.43 11.62 18.33
C ILE A 25 -20.67 11.04 16.93
N ARG A 26 -21.70 10.20 16.74
CA ARG A 26 -21.98 9.59 15.42
C ARG A 26 -22.40 10.61 14.37
N LYS A 27 -23.08 11.68 14.78
CA LYS A 27 -23.54 12.71 13.83
C LYS A 27 -22.38 13.57 13.34
N HIS A 28 -21.45 13.90 14.24
CA HIS A 28 -20.36 14.84 13.94
C HIS A 28 -19.06 14.15 13.51
N LEU A 29 -18.84 12.92 13.96
CA LEU A 29 -17.70 12.06 13.68
C LEU A 29 -18.21 10.68 13.20
N PRO A 30 -18.92 10.60 12.07
CA PRO A 30 -19.56 9.38 11.61
C PRO A 30 -18.58 8.22 11.34
N GLY A 31 -17.31 8.51 11.03
CA GLY A 31 -16.25 7.52 10.88
C GLY A 31 -15.50 7.18 12.19
N ALA A 32 -15.97 7.65 13.35
CA ALA A 32 -15.44 7.19 14.65
C ALA A 32 -15.92 5.79 15.03
N VAL A 33 -16.94 5.28 14.35
CA VAL A 33 -17.36 3.87 14.37
C VAL A 33 -16.45 3.13 13.39
N ALA A 34 -15.88 1.98 13.78
CA ALA A 34 -15.06 1.18 12.85
C ALA A 34 -15.77 0.99 11.52
N GLY A 35 -15.12 1.33 10.40
CA GLY A 35 -15.81 1.43 9.13
C GLY A 35 -14.89 1.53 7.92
N MET A 36 -15.43 2.12 6.84
CA MET A 36 -14.82 2.07 5.51
C MET A 36 -13.49 2.83 5.38
N SER A 37 -13.21 3.83 6.23
CA SER A 37 -11.97 4.63 6.18
C SER A 37 -10.81 4.04 6.99
N ASP A 38 -11.04 2.92 7.68
CA ASP A 38 -10.06 2.24 8.55
C ASP A 38 -9.14 1.28 7.80
N PHE A 39 -9.19 1.26 6.47
CA PHE A 39 -8.24 0.49 5.69
C PHE A 39 -6.78 0.99 5.84
N LEU A 40 -6.59 2.24 6.27
CA LEU A 40 -5.27 2.78 6.66
C LEU A 40 -4.89 2.47 8.11
N TRP A 41 -5.88 2.16 8.96
CA TRP A 41 -5.71 1.98 10.39
C TRP A 41 -6.58 0.82 10.88
N PRO A 42 -6.04 -0.39 11.05
CA PRO A 42 -6.81 -1.49 11.61
C PRO A 42 -7.29 -1.13 13.02
N VAL A 43 -8.46 -1.63 13.41
CA VAL A 43 -8.93 -1.55 14.79
C VAL A 43 -7.96 -2.36 15.65
N SER A 44 -7.34 -1.73 16.63
CA SER A 44 -6.37 -2.38 17.52
C SER A 44 -6.91 -2.48 18.94
N LEU A 45 -6.91 -3.67 19.51
CA LEU A 45 -7.34 -3.90 20.88
C LEU A 45 -6.19 -4.48 21.71
N LYS A 46 -6.00 -3.94 22.92
CA LYS A 46 -5.20 -4.58 23.95
C LYS A 46 -6.05 -5.61 24.67
N LEU A 47 -5.51 -6.80 24.87
CA LEU A 47 -6.18 -7.91 25.54
C LEU A 47 -5.54 -8.08 26.91
N ASN A 48 -6.26 -7.65 27.94
CA ASN A 48 -5.71 -7.54 29.30
C ASN A 48 -5.93 -8.81 30.16
N GLN A 49 -6.66 -9.79 29.64
CA GLN A 49 -6.93 -11.08 30.27
C GLN A 49 -6.76 -12.23 29.26
N PRO A 50 -6.52 -13.47 29.70
CA PRO A 50 -6.38 -14.61 28.80
C PRO A 50 -7.72 -14.96 28.13
N PHE A 51 -7.68 -15.23 26.84
CA PHE A 51 -8.83 -15.67 26.04
C PHE A 51 -8.45 -16.94 25.28
N LYS A 52 -9.33 -17.95 25.30
CA LYS A 52 -9.16 -19.17 24.50
C LYS A 52 -9.73 -19.02 23.09
N ALA A 53 -10.67 -18.09 22.90
CA ALA A 53 -11.20 -17.77 21.58
C ALA A 53 -11.54 -16.29 21.42
N ILE A 54 -11.49 -15.82 20.18
CA ILE A 54 -11.95 -14.48 19.79
C ILE A 54 -13.01 -14.65 18.70
N ARG A 55 -14.21 -14.12 18.94
CA ARG A 55 -15.34 -14.13 18.00
C ARG A 55 -15.65 -12.72 17.49
N ILE A 56 -15.91 -12.63 16.20
CA ILE A 56 -16.47 -11.44 15.53
C ILE A 56 -17.87 -11.77 15.08
N GLU A 57 -18.82 -10.93 15.43
CA GLU A 57 -20.24 -11.15 15.13
C GLU A 57 -20.85 -9.88 14.54
N SER A 58 -21.70 -10.03 13.52
CA SER A 58 -22.51 -8.92 13.03
C SER A 58 -23.70 -8.67 13.95
N THR A 59 -23.86 -7.43 14.40
CA THR A 59 -24.99 -6.91 15.15
C THR A 59 -25.99 -6.17 14.26
N HIS A 60 -25.97 -6.42 12.94
CA HIS A 60 -26.90 -5.77 12.02
C HIS A 60 -28.35 -6.25 12.30
N PRO A 61 -29.36 -5.36 12.32
CA PRO A 61 -30.73 -5.74 12.68
C PRO A 61 -31.39 -6.67 11.63
N GLN A 62 -30.95 -6.61 10.38
CA GLN A 62 -31.42 -7.46 9.28
C GLN A 62 -30.33 -8.45 8.85
N ASN A 63 -30.71 -9.42 8.00
CA ASN A 63 -29.75 -10.35 7.41
C ASN A 63 -28.64 -9.61 6.67
N GLU A 64 -27.40 -9.88 7.08
CA GLU A 64 -26.22 -9.21 6.54
C GLU A 64 -25.11 -10.22 6.32
N ILE A 65 -24.08 -9.80 5.60
CA ILE A 65 -22.86 -10.55 5.37
C ILE A 65 -21.79 -10.06 6.34
N LEU A 66 -21.15 -10.97 7.07
CA LEU A 66 -19.88 -10.66 7.74
C LEU A 66 -18.75 -10.77 6.72
N ASN A 67 -18.00 -9.68 6.53
CA ASN A 67 -16.82 -9.69 5.70
C ASN A 67 -15.70 -8.83 6.29
N PHE A 68 -14.46 -9.27 6.10
CA PHE A 68 -13.27 -8.50 6.46
C PHE A 68 -12.03 -9.04 5.75
N SER A 69 -10.93 -8.30 5.86
CA SER A 69 -9.68 -8.67 5.23
C SER A 69 -8.88 -9.62 6.10
N ARG A 70 -8.50 -9.26 7.33
CA ARG A 70 -7.69 -10.14 8.17
C ARG A 70 -7.84 -9.78 9.64
N ILE A 71 -7.57 -10.73 10.53
CA ILE A 71 -7.29 -10.47 11.93
C ILE A 71 -5.91 -11.02 12.26
N GLU A 72 -5.13 -10.21 12.97
CA GLU A 72 -3.83 -10.64 13.50
C GLU A 72 -3.84 -10.66 15.00
N PHE A 73 -3.28 -11.72 15.56
CA PHE A 73 -3.20 -11.97 16.99
C PHE A 73 -1.75 -12.02 17.43
N PHE A 74 -1.44 -11.29 18.50
CA PHE A 74 -0.12 -11.25 19.10
C PHE A 74 -0.21 -11.70 20.55
N GLY A 75 0.64 -12.66 20.92
CA GLY A 75 0.61 -13.30 22.22
C GLY A 75 1.95 -13.91 22.61
N PHE A 76 1.96 -14.57 23.77
CA PHE A 76 3.06 -15.41 24.22
C PHE A 76 2.70 -16.88 23.95
N ASP A 77 3.60 -17.60 23.28
CA ASP A 77 3.50 -19.04 23.08
C ASP A 77 4.34 -19.74 24.16
N HIS A 78 3.68 -20.24 25.20
CA HIS A 78 4.36 -20.87 26.33
C HIS A 78 5.00 -22.21 25.97
N ALA A 79 4.54 -22.89 24.91
CA ALA A 79 5.17 -24.12 24.43
C ALA A 79 6.56 -23.86 23.82
N LYS A 80 6.83 -22.63 23.36
CA LYS A 80 8.13 -22.22 22.78
C LYS A 80 9.06 -21.49 23.74
N HIS A 81 8.63 -21.19 24.97
CA HIS A 81 9.39 -20.37 25.91
C HIS A 81 9.43 -20.96 27.32
N ASN A 82 10.54 -21.65 27.65
CA ASN A 82 10.73 -22.33 28.95
C ASN A 82 11.01 -21.40 30.15
N THR A 83 11.20 -20.09 29.98
CA THR A 83 11.48 -19.16 31.10
C THR A 83 10.77 -17.80 30.97
N LYS A 84 10.30 -17.23 32.09
CA LYS A 84 9.60 -15.93 32.15
C LYS A 84 10.47 -14.75 31.65
N SER A 85 11.80 -14.83 31.76
CA SER A 85 12.74 -13.78 31.36
C SER A 85 12.95 -13.66 29.83
N GLN A 86 12.42 -14.61 29.04
CA GLN A 86 12.55 -14.65 27.58
C GLN A 86 11.22 -14.45 26.81
N ARG A 87 10.10 -14.22 27.50
CA ARG A 87 8.78 -14.08 26.86
C ARG A 87 8.77 -12.92 25.87
N THR A 88 8.79 -13.26 24.59
CA THR A 88 8.75 -12.29 23.48
C THR A 88 7.37 -12.35 22.83
N LEU A 89 6.77 -11.19 22.57
CA LEU A 89 5.47 -11.16 21.91
C LEU A 89 5.63 -11.56 20.44
N ILE A 90 4.95 -12.62 20.02
CA ILE A 90 5.01 -13.15 18.64
C ILE A 90 3.64 -13.07 17.97
N ASP A 91 3.64 -13.15 16.64
CA ASP A 91 2.41 -13.35 15.86
C ASP A 91 1.97 -14.81 16.01
N VAL A 92 0.78 -15.01 16.58
CA VAL A 92 0.18 -16.33 16.84
C VAL A 92 -1.02 -16.59 15.93
N SER A 93 -1.24 -15.75 14.91
CA SER A 93 -2.43 -15.87 14.05
C SER A 93 -2.51 -17.21 13.33
N THR A 94 -1.37 -17.81 12.99
CA THR A 94 -1.32 -19.10 12.29
C THR A 94 -1.62 -20.29 13.18
N THR A 95 -1.57 -20.14 14.51
CA THR A 95 -1.91 -21.19 15.48
C THR A 95 -3.40 -21.30 15.73
N ALA A 96 -4.18 -20.30 15.30
CA ALA A 96 -5.62 -20.31 15.45
C ALA A 96 -6.27 -21.33 14.52
N GLU A 97 -7.21 -22.09 15.05
CA GLU A 97 -8.23 -22.77 14.27
C GLU A 97 -9.39 -21.81 14.06
N CYS A 98 -9.91 -21.69 12.83
CA CYS A 98 -10.91 -20.68 12.52
C CYS A 98 -12.16 -21.29 11.91
N THR A 99 -13.31 -20.88 12.43
CA THR A 99 -14.64 -21.31 11.99
C THR A 99 -15.52 -20.09 11.70
N GLN A 100 -16.62 -20.28 10.98
CA GLN A 100 -17.60 -19.22 10.71
C GLN A 100 -18.99 -19.82 10.50
N SER A 101 -20.03 -19.00 10.68
CA SER A 101 -21.44 -19.41 10.57
C SER A 101 -21.79 -20.00 9.21
N SER A 102 -21.25 -19.44 8.13
CA SER A 102 -21.44 -19.94 6.76
C SER A 102 -20.30 -19.48 5.84
N THR A 103 -20.07 -20.18 4.72
CA THR A 103 -19.01 -19.83 3.75
C THR A 103 -19.59 -19.56 2.38
N TYR A 104 -19.29 -18.41 1.80
CA TYR A 104 -19.69 -18.08 0.43
C TYR A 104 -18.98 -18.96 -0.60
N LYS A 105 -19.72 -19.55 -1.55
CA LYS A 105 -19.34 -20.65 -2.46
C LYS A 105 -18.02 -20.50 -3.24
N HIS A 106 -17.52 -19.27 -3.41
CA HIS A 106 -16.33 -18.96 -4.21
C HIS A 106 -15.17 -18.35 -3.40
N LEU A 107 -15.20 -18.45 -2.07
CA LEU A 107 -14.21 -17.84 -1.19
C LEU A 107 -13.46 -18.88 -0.34
N PRO A 108 -12.26 -18.54 0.14
CA PRO A 108 -11.43 -19.50 0.83
C PRO A 108 -11.96 -19.84 2.23
N ASN A 109 -11.50 -20.97 2.78
CA ASN A 109 -11.83 -21.45 4.12
C ASN A 109 -11.68 -20.33 5.19
N PRO A 110 -12.54 -20.28 6.22
CA PRO A 110 -12.45 -19.33 7.35
C PRO A 110 -11.05 -19.11 7.95
N ALA A 111 -10.14 -20.09 7.89
CA ALA A 111 -8.73 -19.94 8.29
C ALA A 111 -8.00 -18.76 7.59
N MET A 112 -8.43 -18.37 6.39
CA MET A 112 -7.85 -17.20 5.71
C MET A 112 -8.13 -15.89 6.42
N GLY A 113 -9.12 -15.83 7.31
CA GLY A 113 -9.33 -14.68 8.20
C GLY A 113 -8.11 -14.38 9.07
N ALA A 114 -7.34 -15.39 9.49
CA ALA A 114 -6.11 -15.22 10.27
C ALA A 114 -4.82 -15.32 9.43
N LYS A 115 -4.87 -16.10 8.34
CA LYS A 115 -3.68 -16.49 7.54
C LYS A 115 -3.54 -15.74 6.22
N GLY A 116 -4.62 -15.11 5.75
CA GLY A 116 -4.69 -14.51 4.41
C GLY A 116 -3.99 -13.16 4.27
N ASN A 117 -4.09 -12.60 3.06
CA ASN A 117 -3.50 -11.31 2.74
C ASN A 117 -4.40 -10.17 3.26
N VAL A 118 -3.84 -9.19 3.98
CA VAL A 118 -4.57 -8.00 4.48
C VAL A 118 -5.22 -7.16 3.37
N PHE A 119 -4.81 -7.32 2.10
CA PHE A 119 -5.37 -6.64 0.94
C PHE A 119 -6.49 -7.39 0.20
N ALA A 120 -6.82 -8.61 0.65
CA ALA A 120 -7.86 -9.44 0.05
C ALA A 120 -9.15 -9.40 0.87
N CYS A 121 -10.24 -9.94 0.31
CA CYS A 121 -11.38 -10.37 1.12
C CYS A 121 -11.16 -11.83 1.50
N ASN A 122 -10.76 -12.08 2.74
CA ASN A 122 -10.51 -13.45 3.19
C ASN A 122 -11.71 -14.08 3.91
N VAL A 123 -12.56 -13.26 4.55
CA VAL A 123 -13.77 -13.74 5.23
C VAL A 123 -15.01 -13.15 4.57
N HIS A 124 -15.97 -14.01 4.29
CA HIS A 124 -17.26 -13.66 3.70
C HIS A 124 -18.28 -14.77 3.95
N THR A 125 -19.25 -14.49 4.81
CA THR A 125 -20.36 -15.39 5.07
C THR A 125 -21.43 -15.29 3.96
N ASN A 126 -22.42 -16.17 4.00
CA ASN A 126 -23.67 -15.89 3.30
C ASN A 126 -24.39 -14.70 3.96
N ARG A 127 -25.40 -14.16 3.28
CA ARG A 127 -26.29 -13.16 3.87
C ARG A 127 -27.24 -13.87 4.83
N GLU A 128 -27.07 -13.65 6.12
CA GLU A 128 -27.82 -14.36 7.16
C GLU A 128 -27.99 -13.49 8.42
N LYS A 129 -28.76 -13.98 9.38
CA LYS A 129 -28.96 -13.28 10.66
C LYS A 129 -27.75 -13.51 11.56
N ASN A 130 -27.17 -12.44 12.09
CA ASN A 130 -26.04 -12.46 13.03
C ASN A 130 -24.86 -13.36 12.58
N PRO A 131 -24.35 -13.22 11.34
CA PRO A 131 -23.20 -14.00 10.90
C PRO A 131 -21.99 -13.77 11.81
N TRP A 132 -21.19 -14.81 12.02
CA TRP A 132 -20.03 -14.77 12.90
C TRP A 132 -18.82 -15.50 12.32
N TRP A 133 -17.65 -15.11 12.79
CA TRP A 133 -16.36 -15.75 12.56
C TRP A 133 -15.63 -15.89 13.90
N GLN A 134 -14.96 -17.01 14.14
CA GLN A 134 -14.25 -17.28 15.39
C GLN A 134 -12.84 -17.80 15.11
N ALA A 135 -11.90 -17.41 15.97
CA ALA A 135 -10.58 -18.01 16.11
C ALA A 135 -10.45 -18.64 17.50
N ASP A 136 -10.17 -19.94 17.53
CA ASP A 136 -9.89 -20.73 18.71
C ASP A 136 -8.37 -20.96 18.82
N PHE A 137 -7.81 -20.77 20.01
CA PHE A 137 -6.38 -20.83 20.26
C PHE A 137 -6.04 -22.02 21.18
N PRO A 138 -4.87 -22.65 21.00
CA PRO A 138 -4.37 -23.62 21.97
C PRO A 138 -4.15 -23.00 23.36
N ASP A 139 -4.34 -23.78 24.42
CA ASP A 139 -4.30 -23.34 25.84
C ASP A 139 -2.98 -22.66 26.25
N PHE A 140 -1.88 -22.95 25.55
CA PHE A 140 -0.56 -22.38 25.81
C PHE A 140 -0.33 -21.01 25.14
N ILE A 141 -1.32 -20.46 24.44
CA ILE A 141 -1.24 -19.14 23.81
C ILE A 141 -1.91 -18.09 24.69
N GLU A 142 -1.11 -17.17 25.23
CA GLU A 142 -1.61 -16.01 25.99
C GLU A 142 -1.70 -14.78 25.07
N LEU A 143 -2.91 -14.45 24.61
CA LEU A 143 -3.16 -13.27 23.76
C LEU A 143 -2.91 -11.95 24.51
N LYS A 144 -2.29 -10.99 23.84
CA LYS A 144 -2.03 -9.63 24.38
C LYS A 144 -2.52 -8.51 23.51
N LYS A 145 -2.59 -8.72 22.19
CA LYS A 145 -3.02 -7.69 21.25
C LYS A 145 -3.65 -8.32 20.03
N MET A 146 -4.65 -7.64 19.47
CA MET A 146 -5.20 -7.99 18.16
C MET A 146 -5.32 -6.76 17.25
N TYR A 147 -5.26 -7.01 15.95
CA TYR A 147 -5.54 -6.06 14.89
C TYR A 147 -6.62 -6.61 13.96
N PHE A 148 -7.71 -5.88 13.79
CA PHE A 148 -8.76 -6.19 12.82
C PHE A 148 -8.58 -5.30 11.57
N PHE A 149 -8.26 -5.93 10.45
CA PHE A 149 -8.12 -5.31 9.14
C PHE A 149 -9.43 -5.46 8.37
N ASN A 150 -10.10 -4.33 8.17
CA ASN A 150 -11.34 -4.25 7.41
C ASN A 150 -11.07 -4.35 5.89
N ARG A 151 -12.11 -4.66 5.11
CA ARG A 151 -12.06 -4.57 3.65
C ARG A 151 -11.75 -3.16 3.18
N MET A 152 -10.98 -3.07 2.10
CA MET A 152 -10.59 -1.80 1.50
C MET A 152 -11.37 -1.51 0.20
N ASP A 153 -12.68 -1.59 0.31
CA ASP A 153 -13.64 -1.21 -0.71
C ASP A 153 -14.97 -0.82 -0.06
N LYS A 154 -15.95 -0.46 -0.89
CA LYS A 154 -17.27 0.00 -0.43
C LYS A 154 -18.02 -1.02 0.44
N ASN A 155 -17.65 -2.30 0.43
CA ASN A 155 -18.29 -3.30 1.29
C ASN A 155 -17.74 -3.31 2.72
N GLY A 156 -16.62 -2.63 3.01
CA GLY A 156 -16.07 -2.50 4.35
C GLY A 156 -16.98 -1.72 5.32
N ILE A 157 -18.00 -1.02 4.81
CA ILE A 157 -19.00 -0.33 5.64
C ILE A 157 -19.77 -1.28 6.57
N ARG A 158 -19.85 -2.57 6.22
CA ARG A 158 -20.53 -3.60 7.04
C ARG A 158 -19.90 -3.77 8.43
N SER A 159 -18.62 -3.42 8.57
CA SER A 159 -17.91 -3.44 9.86
C SER A 159 -18.42 -2.42 10.88
N GLU A 160 -19.31 -1.50 10.51
CA GLU A 160 -19.97 -0.57 11.45
C GLU A 160 -20.90 -1.28 12.43
N HIS A 161 -21.30 -2.50 12.09
CA HIS A 161 -22.19 -3.34 12.87
C HIS A 161 -21.48 -4.60 13.37
N ILE A 162 -20.20 -4.55 13.73
CA ILE A 162 -19.51 -5.72 14.32
C ILE A 162 -19.38 -5.61 15.82
N LYS A 163 -19.39 -6.75 16.51
CA LYS A 163 -18.99 -6.90 17.90
C LYS A 163 -17.81 -7.85 17.96
N ILE A 164 -16.82 -7.52 18.79
CA ILE A 164 -15.67 -8.40 19.08
C ILE A 164 -15.86 -8.94 20.50
N ILE A 165 -15.82 -10.25 20.62
CA ILE A 165 -16.08 -11.00 21.84
C ILE A 165 -14.84 -11.84 22.15
N GLY A 166 -14.35 -11.77 23.37
CA GLY A 166 -13.34 -12.68 23.88
C GLY A 166 -13.98 -13.73 24.77
N ILE A 167 -13.73 -15.00 24.48
CA ILE A 167 -14.21 -16.12 25.28
C ILE A 167 -13.05 -16.54 26.18
N ASP A 168 -13.23 -16.45 27.48
CA ASP A 168 -12.18 -16.81 28.43
C ASP A 168 -12.07 -18.33 28.63
N LYS A 169 -11.14 -18.75 29.49
CA LYS A 169 -10.87 -20.16 29.78
C LYS A 169 -12.14 -20.89 30.27
N ASP A 170 -12.98 -20.21 31.06
CA ASP A 170 -14.16 -20.78 31.70
C ASP A 170 -15.35 -20.83 30.71
N GLY A 171 -15.20 -20.20 29.53
CA GLY A 171 -16.22 -20.15 28.48
C GLY A 171 -17.08 -18.89 28.53
N GLU A 172 -16.78 -17.95 29.43
CA GLU A 172 -17.53 -16.71 29.58
C GLU A 172 -17.18 -15.73 28.46
N ALA A 173 -18.21 -15.08 27.92
CA ALA A 173 -18.11 -14.21 26.75
C ALA A 173 -18.03 -12.72 27.16
N HIS A 174 -16.87 -12.10 26.90
CA HIS A 174 -16.59 -10.70 27.23
C HIS A 174 -16.66 -9.82 25.98
N THR A 175 -17.44 -8.74 26.03
CA THR A 175 -17.51 -7.79 24.90
C THR A 175 -16.28 -6.89 24.91
N LEU A 176 -15.35 -7.14 23.98
CA LEU A 176 -14.09 -6.39 23.86
C LEU A 176 -14.25 -5.12 23.02
N TYR A 177 -15.16 -5.14 22.05
CA TYR A 177 -15.46 -4.00 21.21
C TYR A 177 -16.90 -4.06 20.70
N HIS A 178 -17.60 -2.93 20.77
CA HIS A 178 -18.91 -2.77 20.15
C HIS A 178 -19.07 -1.30 19.74
N PRO A 179 -19.10 -0.98 18.43
CA PRO A 179 -19.17 0.38 17.92
C PRO A 179 -20.49 1.08 18.28
N LEU A 180 -21.54 0.29 18.54
CA LEU A 180 -22.85 0.82 18.85
C LEU A 180 -23.11 1.01 20.36
N ALA A 181 -22.25 0.48 21.22
CA ALA A 181 -22.36 0.64 22.66
C ALA A 181 -21.86 2.04 23.09
N PRO A 182 -22.69 2.86 23.78
CA PRO A 182 -22.30 4.20 24.22
C PRO A 182 -21.00 4.25 25.04
N GLY A 183 -20.75 3.21 25.85
CA GLY A 183 -19.54 3.09 26.69
C GLY A 183 -18.23 2.90 25.92
N ASN A 184 -18.27 2.36 24.70
CA ASN A 184 -17.07 2.01 23.92
C ASN A 184 -16.74 3.03 22.82
N LEU A 185 -17.75 3.72 22.27
CA LEU A 185 -17.56 4.67 21.17
C LEU A 185 -16.73 5.90 21.57
N ARG A 186 -17.00 6.46 22.76
CA ARG A 186 -16.29 7.66 23.24
C ARG A 186 -14.80 7.39 23.49
N PRO A 187 -14.39 6.34 24.24
CA PRO A 187 -12.97 6.02 24.41
C PRO A 187 -12.23 5.84 23.08
N HIS A 188 -12.83 5.15 22.12
CA HIS A 188 -12.23 4.93 20.81
C HIS A 188 -12.05 6.24 20.01
N ALA A 189 -13.09 7.09 19.96
CA ALA A 189 -13.01 8.40 19.32
C ALA A 189 -11.93 9.28 19.99
N THR A 190 -11.88 9.27 21.31
CA THR A 190 -10.88 10.00 22.11
C THR A 190 -9.45 9.55 21.76
N GLU A 191 -9.19 8.25 21.70
CA GLU A 191 -7.86 7.72 21.35
C GLU A 191 -7.43 8.16 19.94
N ARG A 192 -8.34 8.09 18.97
CA ARG A 192 -8.06 8.49 17.58
C ARG A 192 -7.81 10.00 17.44
N ILE A 193 -8.56 10.83 18.16
CA ILE A 193 -8.35 12.28 18.21
C ILE A 193 -7.00 12.59 18.83
N ALA A 194 -6.67 11.97 19.97
CA ALA A 194 -5.39 12.17 20.64
C ALA A 194 -4.22 11.78 19.72
N ALA A 195 -4.33 10.66 18.99
CA ALA A 195 -3.33 10.24 18.02
C ALA A 195 -3.19 11.24 16.86
N ALA A 196 -4.31 11.74 16.31
CA ALA A 196 -4.30 12.74 15.25
C ALA A 196 -3.65 14.06 15.69
N MET A 197 -3.97 14.53 16.90
CA MET A 197 -3.40 15.76 17.46
C MET A 197 -1.91 15.63 17.73
N LYS A 198 -1.48 14.48 18.26
CA LYS A 198 -0.05 14.17 18.38
C LYS A 198 0.63 14.18 17.01
N GLY A 199 0.02 13.55 16.00
CA GLY A 199 0.54 13.56 14.63
C GLY A 199 0.71 14.99 14.08
N LEU A 200 -0.29 15.86 14.25
CA LEU A 200 -0.22 17.26 13.84
C LEU A 200 0.91 18.04 14.57
N GLN A 201 1.08 17.81 15.86
CA GLN A 201 2.15 18.44 16.65
C GLN A 201 3.54 18.03 16.14
N GLU A 202 3.75 16.73 15.91
CA GLU A 202 5.02 16.20 15.38
C GLU A 202 5.29 16.73 13.96
N LEU A 203 4.27 16.77 13.10
CA LEU A 203 4.38 17.33 11.75
C LEU A 203 4.80 18.80 11.76
N ARG A 204 4.19 19.60 12.64
CA ARG A 204 4.57 21.01 12.83
C ARG A 204 6.06 21.15 13.13
N GLY A 205 6.61 20.28 13.98
CA GLY A 205 8.03 20.26 14.33
C GLY A 205 8.98 20.01 13.14
N THR A 206 8.48 19.47 12.02
CA THR A 206 9.27 19.21 10.81
C THR A 206 9.37 20.40 9.85
N LEU A 207 8.64 21.47 10.13
CA LEU A 207 8.54 22.66 9.27
C LEU A 207 9.56 23.74 9.68
N SER A 208 9.96 24.55 8.70
CA SER A 208 10.69 25.80 8.96
C SER A 208 9.77 26.78 9.70
N PHE A 209 10.35 27.77 10.37
CA PHE A 209 9.58 28.75 11.15
C PHE A 209 8.42 29.40 10.37
N GLU A 210 8.68 29.93 9.18
CA GLU A 210 7.66 30.53 8.30
C GLU A 210 6.50 29.56 7.97
N LYS A 211 6.84 28.30 7.73
CA LYS A 211 5.84 27.27 7.40
C LYS A 211 5.12 26.75 8.63
N GLN A 212 5.73 26.83 9.82
CA GLN A 212 5.01 26.63 11.08
C GLN A 212 3.94 27.70 11.27
N GLN A 213 4.22 28.97 10.97
CA GLN A 213 3.22 30.04 11.05
C GLN A 213 2.03 29.79 10.11
N LEU A 214 2.31 29.36 8.86
CA LEU A 214 1.23 29.02 7.92
C LEU A 214 0.45 27.78 8.36
N PHE A 215 1.13 26.77 8.92
CA PHE A 215 0.51 25.58 9.50
C PHE A 215 -0.43 25.95 10.65
N ASP A 216 0.04 26.81 11.56
CA ASP A 216 -0.74 27.30 12.71
C ASP A 216 -1.96 28.11 12.25
N LYS A 217 -1.82 28.95 11.22
CA LYS A 217 -2.95 29.66 10.60
C LYS A 217 -4.02 28.70 10.07
N HIS A 218 -3.65 27.54 9.56
CA HIS A 218 -4.60 26.53 9.14
C HIS A 218 -5.28 25.84 10.33
N LEU A 219 -4.55 25.54 11.40
CA LEU A 219 -5.16 24.96 12.60
C LEU A 219 -6.05 25.95 13.36
N ASP A 220 -5.72 27.24 13.37
CA ASP A 220 -6.59 28.27 13.95
C ASP A 220 -7.94 28.33 13.21
N ARG A 221 -7.91 28.25 11.87
CA ARG A 221 -9.13 28.15 11.06
C ARG A 221 -9.92 26.87 11.33
N PHE A 222 -9.26 25.75 11.61
CA PHE A 222 -9.94 24.52 12.04
C PHE A 222 -10.66 24.77 13.36
N SER A 223 -9.94 25.24 14.39
CA SER A 223 -10.49 25.53 15.73
C SER A 223 -11.71 26.46 15.66
N LYS A 224 -11.63 27.55 14.90
CA LYS A 224 -12.75 28.51 14.70
C LYS A 224 -13.96 27.88 14.03
N LYS A 225 -13.76 26.93 13.10
CA LYS A 225 -14.85 26.21 12.41
C LYS A 225 -15.42 25.07 13.26
N SER A 226 -14.63 24.45 14.13
CA SER A 226 -15.08 23.37 15.00
C SER A 226 -16.20 23.81 15.94
N GLN A 227 -16.09 25.00 16.54
CA GLN A 227 -17.08 25.48 17.52
C GLN A 227 -18.52 25.54 16.98
N PRO A 228 -18.82 26.22 15.85
CA PRO A 228 -20.17 26.21 15.28
C PRO A 228 -20.55 24.85 14.71
N TYR A 229 -19.62 24.09 14.12
CA TYR A 229 -19.89 22.77 13.56
C TYR A 229 -20.49 21.80 14.59
N PHE A 230 -19.89 21.74 15.79
CA PHE A 230 -20.35 20.85 16.86
C PHE A 230 -21.65 21.30 17.53
N LYS A 231 -22.20 22.47 17.15
CA LYS A 231 -23.51 22.97 17.56
C LYS A 231 -24.63 22.54 16.60
N LEU A 232 -24.30 22.11 15.39
CA LEU A 232 -25.28 21.69 14.39
C LEU A 232 -26.06 20.45 14.85
N ALA A 233 -27.34 20.38 14.50
CA ALA A 233 -28.16 19.21 14.81
C ALA A 233 -27.72 17.98 14.00
N SER A 234 -27.39 18.20 12.71
CA SER A 234 -26.92 17.21 11.74
C SER A 234 -26.08 17.91 10.66
N PRO A 235 -24.74 17.80 10.69
CA PRO A 235 -23.90 18.46 9.69
C PRO A 235 -24.08 17.88 8.28
N THR A 236 -24.12 18.76 7.29
CA THR A 236 -24.12 18.45 5.85
C THR A 236 -22.73 17.99 5.35
N ILE A 237 -22.68 17.40 4.15
CA ILE A 237 -21.40 17.03 3.50
C ILE A 237 -20.50 18.25 3.32
N GLN A 238 -21.06 19.38 2.91
CA GLN A 238 -20.33 20.63 2.67
C GLN A 238 -19.74 21.20 3.96
N GLU A 239 -20.46 21.12 5.08
CA GLU A 239 -19.95 21.53 6.39
C GLU A 239 -18.82 20.62 6.87
N ARG A 240 -18.95 19.30 6.67
CA ARG A 240 -17.86 18.34 6.94
C ARG A 240 -16.62 18.66 6.11
N HIS A 241 -16.77 18.90 4.81
CA HIS A 241 -15.68 19.27 3.91
C HIS A 241 -15.01 20.58 4.33
N ALA A 242 -15.81 21.59 4.66
CA ALA A 242 -15.34 22.89 5.11
C ALA A 242 -14.55 22.79 6.43
N LEU A 243 -14.96 21.90 7.34
CA LEU A 243 -14.26 21.65 8.60
C LEU A 243 -12.91 20.98 8.38
N VAL A 244 -12.80 19.95 7.53
CA VAL A 244 -11.53 19.20 7.37
C VAL A 244 -10.51 19.89 6.47
N LYS A 245 -10.96 20.79 5.58
CA LYS A 245 -10.11 21.46 4.59
C LYS A 245 -8.87 22.14 5.20
N PRO A 246 -8.93 22.87 6.34
CA PRO A 246 -7.74 23.46 6.94
C PRO A 246 -6.73 22.41 7.43
N VAL A 247 -7.19 21.31 8.04
CA VAL A 247 -6.32 20.21 8.50
C VAL A 247 -5.59 19.59 7.30
N LEU A 248 -6.29 19.34 6.20
CA LEU A 248 -5.68 18.80 4.98
C LEU A 248 -4.65 19.76 4.36
N LYS A 249 -4.90 21.07 4.40
CA LYS A 249 -3.91 22.06 3.96
C LYS A 249 -2.66 22.03 4.84
N ALA A 250 -2.83 21.97 6.17
CA ALA A 250 -1.72 21.88 7.12
C ALA A 250 -0.86 20.62 6.87
N VAL A 251 -1.48 19.46 6.69
CA VAL A 251 -0.80 18.20 6.35
C VAL A 251 -0.04 18.32 5.02
N ASN A 252 -0.65 18.90 3.99
CA ASN A 252 0.00 19.04 2.67
C ASN A 252 1.27 19.91 2.69
N LEU A 253 1.41 20.85 3.63
CA LEU A 253 2.65 21.62 3.82
C LEU A 253 3.84 20.72 4.21
N CYS A 254 3.56 19.57 4.84
CA CYS A 254 4.56 18.62 5.31
C CYS A 254 4.95 17.60 4.23
N LEU A 255 4.05 17.33 3.27
CA LEU A 255 4.28 16.42 2.13
C LEU A 255 5.08 17.10 1.02
N ARG A 256 6.33 17.45 1.31
CA ARG A 256 7.19 18.27 0.42
C ARG A 256 8.55 17.67 0.10
N ASN A 257 9.03 16.74 0.92
CA ASN A 257 10.34 16.13 0.76
C ASN A 257 10.19 14.62 0.72
N TYR A 258 10.71 14.00 -0.33
CA TYR A 258 10.82 12.55 -0.41
C TYR A 258 12.02 12.10 0.46
N PRO A 259 11.90 11.09 1.36
CA PRO A 259 13.00 10.62 2.22
C PRO A 259 14.16 9.92 1.49
N GLU A 260 14.18 9.94 0.16
CA GLU A 260 15.29 9.40 -0.62
C GLU A 260 16.60 10.16 -0.39
N PHE A 261 17.66 9.55 -0.88
CA PHE A 261 19.01 10.09 -0.79
C PHE A 261 19.82 9.58 -1.97
N GLY A 262 20.85 10.33 -2.34
CA GLY A 262 21.61 10.08 -3.57
C GLY A 262 22.44 8.81 -3.53
N MET A 263 23.12 8.57 -4.66
CA MET A 263 23.84 7.32 -4.96
C MET A 263 25.35 7.47 -4.80
N THR A 264 25.83 8.69 -4.61
CA THR A 264 27.24 9.00 -4.46
C THR A 264 27.50 9.59 -3.09
N ARG A 265 28.78 9.64 -2.71
CA ARG A 265 29.22 10.31 -1.48
C ARG A 265 28.70 11.75 -1.40
N ASP A 266 28.67 12.51 -2.51
CA ASP A 266 28.28 13.92 -2.46
C ASP A 266 26.78 14.14 -2.47
N THR A 267 26.04 13.20 -3.05
CA THR A 267 24.56 13.26 -3.14
C THR A 267 23.87 12.50 -1.99
N GLY A 268 24.65 11.81 -1.14
CA GLY A 268 24.16 11.04 -0.01
C GLY A 268 23.47 11.88 1.07
N LYS A 269 22.72 11.19 1.94
CA LYS A 269 22.05 11.81 3.08
C LYS A 269 23.09 12.21 4.13
N LEU A 270 23.28 13.50 4.33
CA LEU A 270 23.94 14.03 5.52
C LEU A 270 22.97 14.06 6.70
N ILE A 271 23.38 13.46 7.81
CA ILE A 271 22.65 13.38 9.07
C ILE A 271 23.52 14.05 10.14
N GLN A 272 23.01 15.11 10.74
CA GLN A 272 23.69 15.85 11.80
C GLN A 272 22.95 15.65 13.12
N PHE A 273 23.70 15.45 14.21
CA PHE A 273 23.15 15.24 15.55
C PHE A 273 24.13 15.71 16.64
N SER A 274 23.65 15.87 17.86
CA SER A 274 24.47 16.33 18.98
C SER A 274 25.67 15.41 19.19
N LYS A 275 26.86 16.02 19.26
CA LYS A 275 28.14 15.34 19.40
C LYS A 275 28.12 14.34 20.56
N ARG A 276 28.51 13.10 20.28
CA ARG A 276 28.50 12.01 21.27
C ARG A 276 29.50 10.92 20.92
N SER A 277 29.85 10.11 21.92
CA SER A 277 30.66 8.91 21.73
C SER A 277 29.83 7.84 21.02
N VAL A 278 30.36 7.31 19.91
CA VAL A 278 29.73 6.27 19.08
C VAL A 278 30.78 5.27 18.64
N ARG A 279 30.50 3.97 18.82
CA ARG A 279 31.30 2.88 18.23
C ARG A 279 30.55 2.16 17.12
N TYR A 280 29.23 2.09 17.23
CA TYR A 280 28.39 1.31 16.35
C TYR A 280 27.34 2.19 15.70
N VAL A 281 27.18 2.03 14.38
CA VAL A 281 26.09 2.65 13.62
C VAL A 281 25.26 1.54 13.00
N ARG A 282 23.96 1.52 13.29
CA ARG A 282 23.01 0.62 12.66
C ARG A 282 22.15 1.44 11.70
N VAL A 283 22.21 1.07 10.43
CA VAL A 283 21.36 1.64 9.39
C VAL A 283 20.27 0.65 9.06
N ARG A 284 19.01 1.06 9.23
CA ARG A 284 17.84 0.25 8.90
C ARG A 284 17.13 0.87 7.72
N THR A 285 16.91 0.08 6.69
CA THR A 285 16.16 0.45 5.49
C THR A 285 14.88 -0.35 5.41
N VAL A 286 13.80 0.28 4.96
CA VAL A 286 12.53 -0.40 4.68
C VAL A 286 12.05 -0.08 3.28
N GLY A 287 11.59 -1.09 2.56
CA GLY A 287 11.07 -0.95 1.19
C GLY A 287 11.01 -2.29 0.47
N ARG A 288 10.78 -2.28 -0.84
CA ARG A 288 10.56 -3.52 -1.63
C ARG A 288 11.78 -4.46 -1.57
N ASP A 289 12.98 -3.90 -1.70
CA ASP A 289 14.26 -4.62 -1.58
C ASP A 289 15.22 -3.87 -0.65
N ALA A 290 14.88 -3.85 0.65
CA ALA A 290 15.75 -3.30 1.68
C ALA A 290 17.07 -4.07 1.74
N THR A 291 18.16 -3.53 1.19
CA THR A 291 19.56 -4.00 1.37
C THR A 291 20.59 -3.18 0.58
N HIS A 292 20.20 -2.19 -0.25
CA HIS A 292 21.08 -1.64 -1.28
C HIS A 292 21.77 -0.30 -0.90
N ILE A 293 22.36 -0.25 0.28
CA ILE A 293 23.20 0.90 0.70
C ILE A 293 24.57 0.77 0.04
N GLY A 294 25.02 1.83 -0.63
CA GLY A 294 26.33 1.91 -1.29
C GLY A 294 27.47 2.19 -0.32
N GLY A 295 27.23 2.95 0.76
CA GLY A 295 28.22 3.17 1.81
C GLY A 295 27.73 4.08 2.94
N VAL A 296 28.57 4.18 3.98
CA VAL A 296 28.37 5.03 5.16
C VAL A 296 29.70 5.66 5.53
N GLU A 297 29.69 6.93 5.92
CA GLU A 297 30.85 7.63 6.48
C GLU A 297 30.45 8.43 7.71
N ILE A 298 31.42 8.71 8.58
CA ILE A 298 31.25 9.58 9.75
C ILE A 298 32.22 10.74 9.71
N SER A 299 31.79 11.90 10.19
CA SER A 299 32.67 13.06 10.38
C SER A 299 33.26 13.06 11.79
N ARG A 300 34.58 13.19 11.90
CA ARG A 300 35.32 13.36 13.15
C ARG A 300 36.33 14.48 12.99
N LYS A 301 36.17 15.57 13.74
CA LYS A 301 37.05 16.76 13.66
C LYS A 301 37.23 17.26 12.21
N GLY A 302 36.13 17.28 11.43
CA GLY A 302 36.16 17.66 10.01
C GLY A 302 36.75 16.62 9.05
N LYS A 303 37.27 15.48 9.53
CA LYS A 303 37.77 14.38 8.69
C LYS A 303 36.74 13.26 8.59
N TRP A 304 36.47 12.79 7.37
CA TRP A 304 35.59 11.67 7.12
C TRP A 304 36.30 10.33 7.34
N LEU A 305 35.62 9.39 8.00
CA LEU A 305 36.11 8.03 8.24
C LEU A 305 35.14 7.01 7.65
N HIS A 306 35.71 5.92 7.13
CA HIS A 306 34.98 4.81 6.54
C HIS A 306 34.98 3.63 7.52
N PRO A 307 33.82 3.21 8.05
CA PRO A 307 33.72 1.99 8.84
C PRO A 307 33.98 0.76 7.98
N LYS A 308 34.53 -0.28 8.60
CA LYS A 308 34.49 -1.63 8.02
C LYS A 308 33.10 -2.23 8.27
N TRP A 309 32.69 -3.07 7.32
CA TRP A 309 31.49 -3.89 7.45
C TRP A 309 31.72 -4.97 8.50
N SER A 310 30.81 -5.12 9.47
CA SER A 310 30.78 -6.34 10.29
C SER A 310 29.86 -7.35 9.60
N THR A 311 30.40 -8.48 9.15
CA THR A 311 29.68 -9.53 8.42
C THR A 311 28.69 -10.35 9.28
N GLY A 312 28.64 -10.11 10.59
CA GLY A 312 27.90 -10.95 11.55
C GLY A 312 26.40 -10.65 11.75
N ASP A 313 25.92 -9.44 11.46
CA ASP A 313 24.53 -9.04 11.79
C ASP A 313 23.65 -8.89 10.54
N LYS A 314 23.63 -9.91 9.66
CA LYS A 314 22.49 -10.07 8.74
C LYS A 314 21.29 -10.49 9.57
N VAL A 315 20.58 -9.53 10.17
CA VAL A 315 19.23 -9.78 10.68
C VAL A 315 18.35 -10.01 9.44
N GLN A 316 18.23 -11.27 9.03
CA GLN A 316 17.26 -11.70 8.05
C GLN A 316 15.85 -11.36 8.56
N ALA A 317 14.96 -11.18 7.58
CA ALA A 317 13.62 -10.64 7.73
C ALA A 317 12.82 -11.22 8.91
N LEU A 318 12.18 -10.30 9.66
CA LEU A 318 10.80 -10.42 10.16
C LEU A 318 10.41 -11.50 11.18
N THR A 319 11.32 -12.20 11.86
CA THR A 319 10.94 -13.06 13.01
C THR A 319 11.02 -12.39 14.38
N TYR A 320 11.57 -11.17 14.49
CA TYR A 320 11.83 -10.54 15.78
C TYR A 320 11.17 -9.15 15.89
N LYS A 321 10.09 -9.07 16.66
CA LYS A 321 9.34 -7.83 16.93
C LYS A 321 9.52 -7.45 18.41
N ARG A 322 10.30 -6.42 18.73
CA ARG A 322 10.30 -5.83 20.09
C ARG A 322 8.96 -5.11 20.34
N ALA A 323 8.50 -5.02 21.59
CA ALA A 323 7.21 -4.41 21.95
C ALA A 323 6.98 -2.99 21.39
N GLY A 324 8.03 -2.18 21.23
CA GLY A 324 7.95 -0.85 20.60
C GLY A 324 7.73 -0.84 19.08
N GLN A 325 7.97 -1.95 18.39
CA GLN A 325 7.81 -2.11 16.93
C GLN A 325 6.40 -2.56 16.52
N LEU A 326 5.57 -3.01 17.47
CA LEU A 326 4.18 -3.45 17.22
C LEU A 326 3.31 -2.30 16.70
N ASN A 327 3.50 -1.09 17.21
CA ASN A 327 2.76 0.10 16.77
C ASN A 327 3.12 0.53 15.34
N GLN A 328 4.16 -0.06 14.73
CA GLN A 328 4.56 0.20 13.35
C GLN A 328 3.98 -0.79 12.34
N ILE A 329 3.36 -1.88 12.79
CA ILE A 329 2.87 -2.99 11.94
C ILE A 329 1.86 -2.52 10.89
N PRO A 330 0.83 -1.71 11.23
CA PRO A 330 -0.12 -1.23 10.22
C PRO A 330 0.55 -0.44 9.09
N TYR A 331 1.61 0.30 9.42
CA TYR A 331 2.35 1.12 8.45
C TYR A 331 3.22 0.30 7.50
N GLN A 332 3.71 -0.88 7.94
CA GLN A 332 4.56 -1.74 7.10
C GLN A 332 3.77 -2.40 5.97
N TYR A 333 2.49 -2.73 6.18
CA TYR A 333 1.62 -3.30 5.15
C TYR A 333 1.44 -2.37 3.95
N ASN A 334 1.27 -1.06 4.21
CA ASN A 334 1.12 -0.02 3.19
C ASN A 334 2.31 0.03 2.22
N LEU A 335 3.47 -0.50 2.61
CA LEU A 335 4.76 -0.27 1.95
C LEU A 335 5.31 -1.50 1.22
N ARG A 336 4.66 -2.67 1.34
CA ARG A 336 5.19 -3.94 0.80
C ARG A 336 6.63 -4.20 1.28
N GLY A 337 6.94 -3.70 2.48
CA GLY A 337 8.31 -3.40 2.89
C GLY A 337 8.98 -4.56 3.58
N LYS A 338 10.02 -5.12 2.97
CA LYS A 338 11.05 -5.84 3.71
C LYS A 338 11.83 -4.79 4.52
N SER A 339 12.26 -5.15 5.72
CA SER A 339 13.23 -4.34 6.46
C SER A 339 14.55 -5.08 6.51
N ALA A 340 15.64 -4.35 6.32
CA ALA A 340 16.99 -4.85 6.52
C ALA A 340 17.77 -3.87 7.37
N SER A 341 18.66 -4.40 8.19
CA SER A 341 19.58 -3.61 8.98
C SER A 341 21.01 -3.95 8.60
N ARG A 342 21.87 -2.93 8.58
CA ARG A 342 23.31 -3.05 8.37
C ARG A 342 24.00 -2.43 9.58
N LEU A 343 24.93 -3.18 10.18
CA LEU A 343 25.73 -2.72 11.31
C LEU A 343 27.14 -2.36 10.84
N PHE A 344 27.61 -1.22 11.32
CA PHE A 344 28.96 -0.71 11.10
C PHE A 344 29.65 -0.58 12.45
N ASP A 345 30.82 -1.19 12.60
CA ASP A 345 31.69 -1.10 13.79
C ASP A 345 32.93 -0.27 13.46
N PHE A 346 33.20 0.74 14.27
CA PHE A 346 34.37 1.61 14.16
C PHE A 346 35.56 1.11 15.01
N ASN A 347 35.48 -0.12 15.52
CA ASN A 347 36.42 -0.83 16.40
C ASN A 347 36.58 -0.22 17.80
N LYS A 348 36.55 1.11 17.91
CA LYS A 348 36.61 1.83 19.18
C LYS A 348 35.66 3.03 19.17
N PRO A 349 35.14 3.45 20.35
CA PRO A 349 34.28 4.63 20.44
C PRO A 349 34.95 5.90 19.90
N ARG A 350 34.18 6.70 19.16
CA ARG A 350 34.59 7.97 18.55
C ARG A 350 33.58 9.05 18.86
N ASN A 351 34.05 10.25 19.18
CA ASN A 351 33.19 11.42 19.25
C ASN A 351 32.85 11.91 17.84
N ILE A 352 31.59 11.77 17.45
CA ILE A 352 31.06 12.14 16.13
C ILE A 352 29.79 12.97 16.27
N ASN A 353 29.45 13.72 15.24
CA ASN A 353 28.24 14.54 15.13
C ASN A 353 27.59 14.47 13.74
N GLU A 354 28.23 13.81 12.77
CA GLU A 354 27.68 13.67 11.41
C GLU A 354 27.88 12.25 10.88
N ILE A 355 26.85 11.77 10.19
CA ILE A 355 26.86 10.52 9.43
C ILE A 355 26.41 10.84 8.00
N ARG A 356 27.09 10.28 7.00
CA ARG A 356 26.65 10.34 5.60
C ARG A 356 26.34 8.95 5.07
N ILE A 357 25.24 8.80 4.34
CA ILE A 357 24.77 7.50 3.80
C ILE A 357 24.29 7.68 2.35
N TRP A 358 24.67 6.78 1.44
CA TRP A 358 24.22 6.81 0.04
C TRP A 358 23.74 5.44 -0.46
N ASN A 359 22.88 5.48 -1.49
CA ASN A 359 22.36 4.28 -2.17
C ASN A 359 23.40 3.70 -3.14
N MET A 360 23.24 2.42 -3.50
CA MET A 360 24.13 1.76 -4.46
C MET A 360 23.83 2.13 -5.92
N SER A 361 22.57 2.41 -6.25
CA SER A 361 22.12 2.75 -7.61
C SER A 361 20.80 3.54 -7.60
N LYS A 362 20.36 3.99 -8.78
CA LYS A 362 19.07 4.67 -8.96
C LYS A 362 17.90 3.73 -8.70
N GLU A 363 18.01 2.47 -9.12
CA GLU A 363 17.01 1.46 -8.79
C GLU A 363 16.96 1.18 -7.29
N ALA A 364 18.11 1.21 -6.59
CA ALA A 364 18.17 1.06 -5.13
C ALA A 364 17.48 2.21 -4.38
N ALA A 365 17.69 3.46 -4.82
CA ALA A 365 16.93 4.62 -4.33
C ALA A 365 15.43 4.46 -4.64
N GLY A 366 15.11 3.82 -5.77
CA GLY A 366 13.80 3.30 -6.18
C GLY A 366 13.07 2.40 -5.15
N LYS A 367 13.86 1.60 -4.45
CA LYS A 367 13.40 0.45 -3.67
C LYS A 367 13.48 0.67 -2.16
N THR A 368 14.24 1.68 -1.72
CA THR A 368 14.31 2.11 -0.32
C THR A 368 13.27 3.20 -0.06
N SER A 369 12.20 2.87 0.65
CA SER A 369 11.15 3.83 1.01
C SER A 369 11.52 4.64 2.27
N PHE A 370 12.23 4.02 3.22
CA PHE A 370 12.59 4.65 4.49
C PHE A 370 13.99 4.27 4.97
N LEU A 371 14.57 5.18 5.74
CA LEU A 371 15.87 5.11 6.38
C LEU A 371 15.75 5.50 7.86
N GLU A 372 16.24 4.62 8.73
CA GLU A 372 16.46 4.91 10.15
C GLU A 372 17.94 4.69 10.47
N VAL A 373 18.52 5.57 11.29
CA VAL A 373 19.91 5.47 11.72
C VAL A 373 19.98 5.51 13.23
N TYR A 374 20.59 4.47 13.79
CA TYR A 374 20.80 4.33 15.22
C TYR A 374 22.29 4.30 15.52
N VAL A 375 22.68 4.89 16.64
CA VAL A 375 24.05 4.90 17.13
C VAL A 375 24.12 4.27 18.52
N SER A 376 25.26 3.65 18.83
CA SER A 376 25.53 3.03 20.13
C SER A 376 27.03 3.02 20.44
N THR A 377 27.37 3.02 21.72
CA THR A 377 28.75 2.81 22.20
C THR A 377 29.02 1.35 22.56
N ASP A 378 27.97 0.60 22.95
CA ASP A 378 28.06 -0.68 23.66
C ASP A 378 27.24 -1.82 23.04
N LYS A 379 26.57 -1.59 21.90
CA LYS A 379 25.59 -2.49 21.25
C LYS A 379 24.32 -2.78 22.06
N LYS A 380 24.20 -2.30 23.30
CA LYS A 380 23.05 -2.52 24.19
C LYS A 380 22.10 -1.33 24.15
N ASN A 381 22.64 -0.13 24.33
CA ASN A 381 21.91 1.12 24.35
C ASN A 381 21.99 1.79 22.98
N TRP A 382 20.84 1.98 22.34
CA TRP A 382 20.73 2.54 21.00
C TRP A 382 19.98 3.86 21.03
N THR A 383 20.51 4.88 20.36
CA THR A 383 19.81 6.14 20.12
C THR A 383 19.50 6.30 18.64
N CYS A 384 18.24 6.56 18.29
CA CYS A 384 17.88 6.96 16.93
C CYS A 384 18.35 8.40 16.69
N VAL A 385 19.19 8.60 15.67
CA VAL A 385 19.69 9.93 15.26
C VAL A 385 19.06 10.41 13.95
N TYR A 386 18.36 9.53 13.24
CA TYR A 386 17.61 9.88 12.05
C TYR A 386 16.46 8.91 11.83
N ASP A 387 15.29 9.44 11.51
CA ASP A 387 14.09 8.65 11.21
C ASP A 387 13.29 9.29 10.07
N SER A 388 13.42 8.71 8.88
CA SER A 388 12.71 9.20 7.70
C SER A 388 11.23 8.79 7.68
N TRP A 389 10.75 7.96 8.63
CA TRP A 389 9.34 7.59 8.75
C TRP A 389 8.49 8.69 9.39
N LEU A 390 9.12 9.62 10.12
CA LEU A 390 8.42 10.52 11.02
C LEU A 390 7.28 11.28 10.33
N VAL A 391 7.54 11.87 9.17
CA VAL A 391 6.52 12.61 8.41
C VAL A 391 5.44 11.66 7.89
N PHE A 392 5.79 10.47 7.40
CA PHE A 392 4.80 9.51 6.89
C PHE A 392 3.84 9.02 7.97
N ARG A 393 4.38 8.53 9.11
CA ARG A 393 3.57 8.00 10.22
C ARG A 393 2.69 9.10 10.80
N ASN A 394 3.24 10.27 11.07
CA ASN A 394 2.46 11.37 11.65
C ASN A 394 1.47 11.98 10.66
N THR A 395 1.71 11.88 9.35
CA THR A 395 0.69 12.20 8.34
C THR A 395 -0.49 11.24 8.43
N LEU A 396 -0.23 9.93 8.49
CA LEU A 396 -1.30 8.95 8.65
C LEU A 396 -2.05 9.17 9.97
N GLU A 397 -1.36 9.45 11.08
CA GLU A 397 -2.04 9.77 12.34
C GLU A 397 -2.92 11.01 12.20
N ALA A 398 -2.40 12.11 11.64
CA ALA A 398 -3.15 13.34 11.43
C ALA A 398 -4.39 13.16 10.52
N LEU A 399 -4.32 12.28 9.53
CA LEU A 399 -5.42 11.98 8.61
C LEU A 399 -6.57 11.18 9.25
N LYS A 400 -6.38 10.58 10.44
CA LYS A 400 -7.48 9.95 11.19
C LYS A 400 -8.61 10.93 11.51
N LEU A 401 -8.29 12.20 11.79
CA LEU A 401 -9.30 13.20 12.13
C LEU A 401 -10.20 13.55 10.93
N PRO A 402 -9.65 13.96 9.76
CA PRO A 402 -10.45 14.09 8.55
C PRO A 402 -11.22 12.82 8.20
N SER A 403 -10.62 11.63 8.33
CA SER A 403 -11.29 10.37 7.98
C SER A 403 -12.51 10.07 8.86
N MET A 404 -12.45 10.41 10.16
CA MET A 404 -13.59 10.28 11.09
C MET A 404 -14.71 11.27 10.77
N ILE A 405 -14.36 12.48 10.30
CA ILE A 405 -15.35 13.50 9.97
C ILE A 405 -16.04 13.15 8.65
N VAL A 406 -15.29 12.88 7.57
CA VAL A 406 -15.87 12.72 6.22
C VAL A 406 -16.36 11.32 5.90
N LYS A 407 -15.87 10.28 6.60
CA LYS A 407 -16.21 8.88 6.38
C LYS A 407 -15.98 8.44 4.92
N THR A 408 -17.03 8.37 4.11
CA THR A 408 -17.02 8.01 2.68
C THR A 408 -17.17 9.20 1.74
N ASP A 409 -17.62 10.35 2.26
CA ASP A 409 -17.93 11.53 1.46
C ASP A 409 -16.67 12.39 1.32
N TRP A 410 -15.68 11.91 0.59
CA TRP A 410 -14.38 12.57 0.54
C TRP A 410 -14.44 13.90 -0.22
N PRO A 411 -13.85 14.98 0.28
CA PRO A 411 -13.56 16.14 -0.56
C PRO A 411 -12.42 15.81 -1.53
N PRO A 412 -12.35 16.42 -2.72
CA PRO A 412 -11.26 16.22 -3.68
C PRO A 412 -9.87 16.40 -3.06
N LEU A 413 -9.72 17.39 -2.16
CA LEU A 413 -8.45 17.62 -1.47
C LEU A 413 -8.01 16.43 -0.61
N TYR A 414 -8.93 15.65 -0.04
CA TYR A 414 -8.58 14.44 0.72
C TYR A 414 -8.01 13.37 -0.22
N SER A 415 -8.66 13.16 -1.36
CA SER A 415 -8.19 12.26 -2.42
C SER A 415 -6.82 12.68 -2.99
N GLU A 416 -6.64 13.97 -3.28
CA GLU A 416 -5.36 14.55 -3.72
C GLU A 416 -4.26 14.34 -2.66
N THR A 417 -4.58 14.53 -1.38
CA THR A 417 -3.62 14.34 -0.27
C THR A 417 -3.16 12.88 -0.17
N LEU A 418 -4.09 11.92 -0.28
CA LEU A 418 -3.75 10.49 -0.27
C LEU A 418 -2.92 10.10 -1.49
N GLY A 419 -3.29 10.55 -2.68
CA GLY A 419 -2.53 10.31 -3.91
C GLY A 419 -1.10 10.85 -3.79
N LYS A 420 -0.95 12.06 -3.25
CA LYS A 420 0.35 12.68 -2.98
C LYS A 420 1.16 11.90 -1.97
N LEU A 421 0.56 11.52 -0.84
CA LEU A 421 1.21 10.72 0.21
C LEU A 421 1.70 9.37 -0.34
N PHE A 422 0.84 8.62 -1.02
CA PHE A 422 1.17 7.28 -1.50
C PHE A 422 2.17 7.29 -2.65
N SER A 423 2.10 8.28 -3.54
CA SER A 423 3.12 8.44 -4.57
C SER A 423 4.45 8.87 -3.98
N LEU A 424 4.44 9.89 -3.10
CA LEU A 424 5.62 10.37 -2.41
C LEU A 424 6.31 9.22 -1.70
N TYR A 425 5.63 8.45 -0.85
CA TYR A 425 6.27 7.36 -0.08
C TYR A 425 6.24 5.99 -0.78
N ARG A 426 5.87 5.94 -2.06
CA ARG A 426 5.77 4.72 -2.88
C ARG A 426 4.93 3.60 -2.25
N CYS A 427 3.81 3.96 -1.64
CA CYS A 427 2.83 3.04 -1.08
C CYS A 427 1.98 2.39 -2.20
N GLN A 428 2.61 1.68 -3.14
CA GLN A 428 1.94 1.08 -4.31
C GLN A 428 0.76 0.17 -3.91
N ASN A 429 0.86 -0.52 -2.77
CA ASN A 429 -0.21 -1.36 -2.23
C ASN A 429 -1.49 -0.59 -1.90
N MET A 430 -1.39 0.71 -1.62
CA MET A 430 -2.53 1.54 -1.22
C MET A 430 -3.28 2.13 -2.41
N ILE A 431 -2.71 2.04 -3.62
CA ILE A 431 -3.29 2.63 -4.82
C ILE A 431 -4.59 1.94 -5.20
N ASN A 432 -4.55 0.63 -5.43
CA ASN A 432 -5.73 -0.13 -5.83
C ASN A 432 -6.86 -0.07 -4.77
N PRO A 433 -6.60 -0.25 -3.47
CA PRO A 433 -7.58 0.02 -2.41
C PRO A 433 -8.23 1.40 -2.51
N THR A 434 -7.43 2.45 -2.67
CA THR A 434 -7.94 3.82 -2.73
C THR A 434 -8.75 4.07 -4.00
N LEU A 435 -8.31 3.54 -5.14
CA LEU A 435 -9.08 3.60 -6.39
C LEU A 435 -10.43 2.89 -6.28
N LYS A 436 -10.50 1.73 -5.61
CA LYS A 436 -11.78 1.03 -5.37
C LYS A 436 -12.77 1.87 -4.54
N MET A 437 -12.26 2.69 -3.63
CA MET A 437 -13.06 3.57 -2.78
C MET A 437 -13.69 4.73 -3.56
N ILE A 438 -12.88 5.37 -4.41
CA ILE A 438 -13.29 6.55 -5.19
C ILE A 438 -13.86 6.19 -6.57
N ARG A 439 -13.94 4.89 -6.89
CA ARG A 439 -14.40 4.41 -8.18
C ARG A 439 -15.79 4.93 -8.52
N GLY A 440 -15.92 5.47 -9.74
CA GLY A 440 -17.17 6.03 -10.25
C GLY A 440 -17.41 7.45 -9.74
N THR A 441 -16.36 8.13 -9.27
CA THR A 441 -16.42 9.53 -8.81
C THR A 441 -15.32 10.32 -9.54
N PRO A 442 -15.55 10.77 -10.79
CA PRO A 442 -14.50 11.32 -11.66
C PRO A 442 -13.70 12.48 -11.05
N GLU A 443 -14.36 13.32 -10.25
CA GLU A 443 -13.70 14.42 -9.53
C GLU A 443 -12.64 13.91 -8.53
N LEU A 444 -12.95 12.83 -7.79
CA LEU A 444 -12.04 12.25 -6.81
C LEU A 444 -10.91 11.46 -7.47
N GLU A 445 -11.19 10.75 -8.56
CA GLU A 445 -10.20 10.03 -9.37
C GLU A 445 -9.19 11.02 -9.99
N LYS A 446 -9.69 12.12 -10.58
CA LYS A 446 -8.84 13.22 -11.10
C LYS A 446 -7.99 13.86 -9.99
N ALA A 447 -8.59 14.13 -8.83
CA ALA A 447 -7.86 14.69 -7.70
C ALA A 447 -6.79 13.73 -7.17
N PHE A 448 -7.09 12.43 -7.08
CA PHE A 448 -6.13 11.39 -6.71
C PHE A 448 -4.95 11.37 -7.69
N GLY A 449 -5.24 11.34 -9.01
CA GLY A 449 -4.25 11.39 -10.08
C GLY A 449 -3.33 12.61 -9.97
N LYS A 450 -3.91 13.81 -9.79
CA LYS A 450 -3.15 15.05 -9.55
C LYS A 450 -2.24 14.94 -8.32
N GLY A 451 -2.75 14.36 -7.24
CA GLY A 451 -1.98 14.06 -6.04
C GLY A 451 -0.78 13.16 -6.34
N THR A 452 -1.01 12.03 -7.03
CA THR A 452 0.06 11.09 -7.38
C THR A 452 1.15 11.75 -8.23
N GLN A 453 0.78 12.59 -9.19
CA GLN A 453 1.74 13.35 -10.00
C GLN A 453 2.53 14.35 -9.14
N ALA A 454 1.86 15.08 -8.25
CA ALA A 454 2.52 16.03 -7.35
C ALA A 454 3.51 15.33 -6.41
N GLY A 455 3.19 14.15 -5.90
CA GLY A 455 4.11 13.35 -5.08
C GLY A 455 5.29 12.83 -5.89
N SER A 456 5.05 12.36 -7.11
CA SER A 456 6.06 11.79 -8.00
C SER A 456 7.12 12.82 -8.43
N LYS A 457 6.70 14.07 -8.70
CA LYS A 457 7.60 15.18 -9.06
C LYS A 457 8.58 15.57 -7.94
N LEU A 458 8.35 15.13 -6.70
CA LEU A 458 9.25 15.39 -5.57
C LEU A 458 10.41 14.38 -5.48
N ALA A 459 10.38 13.29 -6.26
CA ALA A 459 11.50 12.39 -6.39
C ALA A 459 12.60 13.01 -7.26
N ARG A 460 13.83 13.03 -6.73
CA ARG A 460 15.06 13.57 -7.32
C ARG A 460 16.05 12.45 -7.67
N TYR A 461 16.20 11.46 -6.78
CA TYR A 461 17.20 10.38 -6.90
C TYR A 461 16.59 9.05 -7.34
N ALA A 462 15.27 8.92 -7.30
CA ALA A 462 14.57 7.74 -7.74
C ALA A 462 13.70 8.01 -8.96
N ALA A 463 13.44 6.98 -9.78
CA ALA A 463 12.59 7.13 -10.96
C ALA A 463 11.16 7.56 -10.56
N PRO A 464 10.58 8.59 -11.22
CA PRO A 464 9.23 9.04 -10.90
C PRO A 464 8.22 7.94 -11.20
N LEU A 465 7.19 7.84 -10.36
CA LEU A 465 6.07 6.91 -10.53
C LEU A 465 4.90 7.57 -11.26
N HIS A 466 4.24 6.81 -12.10
CA HIS A 466 3.05 7.21 -12.85
C HIS A 466 1.88 6.34 -12.45
N LEU A 467 0.69 6.95 -12.30
CA LEU A 467 -0.53 6.18 -12.11
C LEU A 467 -0.95 5.63 -13.49
N THR A 468 -0.96 4.31 -13.63
CA THR A 468 -1.41 3.58 -14.82
C THR A 468 -2.56 2.65 -14.45
N LYS A 469 -3.11 1.91 -15.43
CA LYS A 469 -4.11 0.85 -15.20
C LYS A 469 -3.61 -0.24 -14.22
N HIS A 470 -2.29 -0.36 -14.04
CA HIS A 470 -1.64 -1.30 -13.10
C HIS A 470 -1.29 -0.69 -11.73
N GLY A 471 -1.78 0.52 -11.43
CA GLY A 471 -1.45 1.28 -10.22
C GLY A 471 -0.25 2.21 -10.43
N LEU A 472 0.50 2.51 -9.37
CA LEU A 472 1.69 3.37 -9.49
C LEU A 472 2.89 2.57 -10.02
N GLN A 473 3.44 2.95 -11.17
CA GLN A 473 4.51 2.20 -11.85
C GLN A 473 5.62 3.11 -12.36
N VAL A 474 6.81 2.55 -12.59
CA VAL A 474 7.88 3.28 -13.29
C VAL A 474 7.62 3.13 -14.78
N PRO A 475 7.41 4.24 -15.52
CA PRO A 475 7.12 4.16 -16.95
C PRO A 475 8.36 3.75 -17.75
N LEU A 476 8.16 3.20 -18.94
CA LEU A 476 9.20 2.66 -19.82
C LEU A 476 10.31 3.66 -20.11
N ARG A 477 10.00 4.96 -20.29
CA ARG A 477 11.01 6.02 -20.50
C ARG A 477 12.03 6.20 -19.38
N HIS A 478 11.75 5.66 -18.19
CA HIS A 478 12.65 5.71 -17.03
C HIS A 478 13.30 4.35 -16.74
N ARG A 479 13.11 3.37 -17.61
CA ARG A 479 13.74 2.04 -17.52
C ARG A 479 14.93 1.95 -18.48
N ASN A 480 15.81 1.00 -18.22
CA ASN A 480 16.94 0.71 -19.11
C ASN A 480 16.42 -0.05 -20.34
N VAL A 481 16.50 0.58 -21.51
CA VAL A 481 15.97 0.05 -22.78
C VAL A 481 16.59 -1.29 -23.18
N GLU A 482 17.89 -1.48 -22.99
CA GLU A 482 18.58 -2.73 -23.35
C GLU A 482 18.07 -3.90 -22.52
N LYS A 483 17.90 -3.70 -21.21
CA LYS A 483 17.32 -4.72 -20.32
C LYS A 483 15.87 -5.02 -20.66
N VAL A 484 15.07 -3.98 -20.96
CA VAL A 484 13.67 -4.14 -21.37
C VAL A 484 13.59 -4.95 -22.67
N MET A 485 14.36 -4.57 -23.69
CA MET A 485 14.39 -5.27 -24.98
C MET A 485 14.92 -6.69 -24.84
N GLY A 486 15.95 -6.93 -24.02
CA GLY A 486 16.47 -8.27 -23.75
C GLY A 486 15.38 -9.22 -23.23
N ARG A 487 14.51 -8.76 -22.31
CA ARG A 487 13.37 -9.55 -21.81
C ARG A 487 12.29 -9.75 -22.87
N PHE A 488 12.09 -8.77 -23.74
CA PHE A 488 11.09 -8.86 -24.80
C PHE A 488 11.50 -9.83 -25.90
N ILE A 489 12.79 -9.84 -26.25
CA ILE A 489 13.41 -10.80 -27.17
C ILE A 489 13.38 -12.22 -26.59
N GLU A 490 13.79 -12.40 -25.33
CA GLU A 490 13.69 -13.68 -24.60
C GLU A 490 12.25 -14.24 -24.67
N THR A 491 11.25 -13.38 -24.52
CA THR A 491 9.84 -13.77 -24.61
C THR A 491 9.45 -14.16 -26.04
N ARG A 492 9.82 -13.36 -27.05
CA ARG A 492 9.56 -13.65 -28.46
C ARG A 492 10.17 -15.00 -28.86
N ASP A 493 11.43 -15.23 -28.48
CA ASP A 493 12.18 -16.43 -28.87
C ASP A 493 11.62 -17.69 -28.19
N ALA A 494 11.20 -17.59 -26.92
CA ALA A 494 10.49 -18.67 -26.24
C ALA A 494 9.13 -19.00 -26.90
N ILE A 495 8.38 -17.99 -27.35
CA ILE A 495 7.12 -18.20 -28.07
C ILE A 495 7.37 -18.91 -29.41
N LEU A 496 8.40 -18.50 -30.15
CA LEU A 496 8.81 -19.14 -31.40
C LEU A 496 9.26 -20.60 -31.17
N ALA A 497 10.05 -20.84 -30.13
CA ALA A 497 10.53 -22.18 -29.79
C ALA A 497 9.40 -23.13 -29.36
N ALA A 498 8.34 -22.59 -28.74
CA ALA A 498 7.11 -23.32 -28.43
C ALA A 498 6.21 -23.57 -29.66
N GLY A 499 6.61 -23.13 -30.86
CA GLY A 499 5.87 -23.36 -32.10
C GLY A 499 4.78 -22.33 -32.42
N TYR A 500 4.77 -21.19 -31.73
CA TYR A 500 3.77 -20.14 -31.91
C TYR A 500 4.36 -18.92 -32.65
N SER A 501 3.49 -18.13 -33.29
CA SER A 501 3.89 -16.88 -33.95
C SER A 501 3.57 -15.66 -33.07
N PRO A 502 4.56 -15.03 -32.42
CA PRO A 502 4.34 -13.87 -31.56
C PRO A 502 4.12 -12.59 -32.39
N ILE A 503 3.03 -11.87 -32.13
CA ILE A 503 2.71 -10.61 -32.81
C ILE A 503 2.70 -9.45 -31.83
N LEU A 504 3.20 -8.28 -32.24
CA LEU A 504 3.03 -7.05 -31.48
C LEU A 504 1.54 -6.69 -31.43
N LEU A 505 1.03 -6.34 -30.24
CA LEU A 505 -0.35 -5.90 -30.07
C LEU A 505 -0.44 -4.76 -29.03
N TYR A 506 -1.63 -4.15 -28.91
CA TYR A 506 -1.95 -3.11 -27.93
C TYR A 506 -0.92 -1.96 -27.86
N GLY A 507 -0.48 -1.56 -26.65
CA GLY A 507 0.37 -0.38 -26.45
C GLY A 507 1.71 -0.51 -27.13
N THR A 508 2.21 -1.75 -27.25
CA THR A 508 3.49 -2.03 -27.92
C THR A 508 3.39 -1.89 -29.43
N LEU A 509 2.34 -2.43 -30.06
CA LEU A 509 2.08 -2.21 -31.50
C LEU A 509 1.83 -0.73 -31.79
N LEU A 510 0.99 -0.09 -30.98
CA LEU A 510 0.65 1.32 -31.12
C LEU A 510 1.91 2.21 -31.03
N GLY A 511 2.80 1.94 -30.08
CA GLY A 511 4.09 2.61 -29.99
C GLY A 511 4.94 2.40 -31.25
N ALA A 512 5.05 1.15 -31.71
CA ALA A 512 5.82 0.81 -32.91
C ALA A 512 5.34 1.53 -34.17
N ILE A 513 4.02 1.68 -34.37
CA ILE A 513 3.48 2.31 -35.58
C ILE A 513 3.35 3.84 -35.47
N ARG A 514 3.01 4.37 -34.28
CA ARG A 514 2.74 5.80 -34.05
C ARG A 514 3.97 6.59 -33.60
N GLU A 515 4.63 6.13 -32.54
CA GLU A 515 5.76 6.84 -31.92
C GLU A 515 7.11 6.43 -32.55
N LYS A 516 7.13 5.30 -33.26
CA LYS A 516 8.35 4.57 -33.66
C LYS A 516 9.28 4.26 -32.46
N ASP A 517 8.69 4.20 -31.27
CA ASP A 517 9.31 3.96 -29.97
C ASP A 517 8.26 3.32 -29.04
N PHE A 518 8.62 2.97 -27.82
CA PHE A 518 7.64 2.71 -26.78
C PHE A 518 6.76 3.94 -26.54
N ILE A 519 5.52 3.69 -26.13
CA ILE A 519 4.72 4.75 -25.51
C ILE A 519 5.41 5.15 -24.20
N ALA A 520 5.94 6.38 -24.16
CA ALA A 520 6.87 6.81 -23.10
C ALA A 520 6.33 6.65 -21.67
N HIS A 521 5.02 6.71 -21.50
CA HIS A 521 4.34 6.63 -20.20
C HIS A 521 3.73 5.25 -19.88
N ASP A 522 3.81 4.28 -20.78
CA ASP A 522 3.41 2.88 -20.51
C ASP A 522 4.35 2.24 -19.48
N ASP A 523 3.94 1.12 -18.87
CA ASP A 523 4.68 0.46 -17.81
C ASP A 523 4.97 -1.04 -18.03
N ASP A 524 4.41 -1.60 -19.09
CA ASP A 524 4.49 -2.99 -19.55
C ASP A 524 4.70 -3.07 -21.07
N LEU A 525 4.88 -4.28 -21.57
CA LEU A 525 4.88 -4.59 -23.00
C LEU A 525 3.86 -5.68 -23.29
N ASP A 526 3.24 -5.59 -24.46
CA ASP A 526 2.15 -6.43 -24.90
C ASP A 526 2.58 -7.21 -26.14
N ILE A 527 2.34 -8.51 -26.15
CA ILE A 527 2.54 -9.39 -27.30
C ILE A 527 1.35 -10.36 -27.36
N ALA A 528 1.03 -10.90 -28.52
CA ALA A 528 -0.11 -11.80 -28.66
C ALA A 528 0.23 -13.05 -29.48
N ILE A 529 -0.59 -14.07 -29.28
CA ILE A 529 -0.59 -15.33 -30.04
C ILE A 529 -2.03 -15.55 -30.52
N ILE A 530 -2.19 -15.85 -31.82
CA ILE A 530 -3.48 -16.24 -32.41
C ILE A 530 -3.48 -17.75 -32.56
N LEU A 531 -4.49 -18.42 -32.00
CA LEU A 531 -4.64 -19.88 -32.02
C LEU A 531 -5.83 -20.29 -32.89
N ASP A 532 -5.55 -21.00 -33.98
CA ASP A 532 -6.58 -21.58 -34.85
C ASP A 532 -7.39 -22.67 -34.15
N GLY A 533 -8.69 -22.73 -34.43
CA GLY A 533 -9.62 -23.71 -33.87
C GLY A 533 -10.05 -23.44 -32.42
N ILE A 534 -9.66 -22.28 -31.85
CA ILE A 534 -9.98 -21.94 -30.46
C ILE A 534 -11.13 -20.94 -30.41
N ALA A 535 -12.30 -21.43 -29.99
CA ALA A 535 -13.47 -20.61 -29.67
C ALA A 535 -13.31 -19.87 -28.32
N PRO A 536 -14.06 -18.78 -28.05
CA PRO A 536 -13.94 -17.96 -26.83
C PRO A 536 -13.96 -18.74 -25.51
N GLU A 537 -14.83 -19.73 -25.39
CA GLU A 537 -14.99 -20.58 -24.21
C GLU A 537 -13.77 -21.45 -23.93
N ASN A 538 -12.92 -21.69 -24.93
CA ASN A 538 -11.73 -22.53 -24.83
C ASN A 538 -10.44 -21.74 -24.61
N ILE A 539 -10.48 -20.40 -24.72
CA ILE A 539 -9.28 -19.54 -24.57
C ILE A 539 -8.64 -19.70 -23.19
N ASP A 540 -9.43 -19.82 -22.12
CA ASP A 540 -8.89 -19.99 -20.77
C ASP A 540 -8.09 -21.29 -20.62
N ARG A 541 -8.51 -22.39 -21.27
CA ARG A 541 -7.77 -23.66 -21.31
C ARG A 541 -6.52 -23.55 -22.18
N ALA A 542 -6.64 -22.94 -23.36
CA ALA A 542 -5.52 -22.74 -24.27
C ALA A 542 -4.39 -21.91 -23.63
N LYS A 543 -4.75 -20.85 -22.89
CA LYS A 543 -3.81 -20.03 -22.12
C LYS A 543 -2.99 -20.82 -21.10
N ILE A 544 -3.62 -21.77 -20.40
CA ILE A 544 -2.92 -22.62 -19.42
C ILE A 544 -1.87 -23.46 -20.14
N LYS A 545 -2.28 -24.14 -21.23
CA LYS A 545 -1.38 -24.94 -22.06
C LYS A 545 -0.19 -24.13 -22.60
N VAL A 546 -0.46 -22.95 -23.18
CA VAL A 546 0.60 -22.06 -23.67
C VAL A 546 1.56 -21.65 -22.54
N ALA A 547 1.04 -21.36 -21.34
CA ALA A 547 1.90 -21.02 -20.21
C ALA A 547 2.83 -22.18 -19.78
N GLU A 548 2.37 -23.43 -19.88
CA GLU A 548 3.16 -24.63 -19.59
C GLU A 548 4.24 -24.83 -20.65
N GLU A 549 3.89 -24.75 -21.93
CA GLU A 549 4.84 -24.89 -23.04
C GLU A 549 5.92 -23.80 -23.02
N LEU A 550 5.56 -22.56 -22.68
CA LEU A 550 6.55 -21.48 -22.52
C LEU A 550 7.48 -21.71 -21.32
N GLN A 551 6.98 -22.33 -20.24
CA GLN A 551 7.83 -22.73 -19.11
C GLN A 551 8.82 -23.83 -19.51
N GLU A 552 8.41 -24.77 -20.38
CA GLU A 552 9.30 -25.79 -20.94
C GLU A 552 10.42 -25.18 -21.79
N GLN A 553 10.15 -24.05 -22.46
CA GLN A 553 11.17 -23.24 -23.15
C GLN A 553 12.01 -22.35 -22.21
N GLY A 554 11.86 -22.49 -20.90
CA GLY A 554 12.64 -21.77 -19.89
C GLY A 554 12.14 -20.36 -19.57
N LEU A 555 10.99 -19.93 -20.10
CA LEU A 555 10.39 -18.64 -19.76
C LEU A 555 9.56 -18.77 -18.47
N PRO A 556 9.92 -18.08 -17.35
CA PRO A 556 9.21 -18.23 -16.09
C PRO A 556 7.92 -17.39 -16.06
N CYS A 557 6.95 -17.78 -16.88
CA CYS A 557 5.64 -17.14 -17.01
C CYS A 557 4.55 -17.88 -16.22
N ARG A 558 3.36 -17.28 -16.08
CA ARG A 558 2.20 -17.89 -15.43
C ARG A 558 0.91 -17.50 -16.12
N ALA A 559 -0.01 -18.44 -16.27
CA ALA A 559 -1.35 -18.14 -16.74
C ALA A 559 -2.03 -17.13 -15.80
N GLY A 560 -2.69 -16.12 -16.38
CA GLY A 560 -3.53 -15.17 -15.65
C GLY A 560 -4.75 -15.84 -15.03
N GLY A 561 -5.43 -15.12 -14.13
CA GLY A 561 -6.64 -15.61 -13.46
C GLY A 561 -7.77 -16.02 -14.42
N LEU A 562 -8.81 -16.66 -13.87
CA LEU A 562 -10.02 -17.01 -14.62
C LEU A 562 -10.57 -15.77 -15.34
N SER A 563 -10.91 -15.93 -16.63
CA SER A 563 -11.42 -14.87 -17.50
C SER A 563 -10.42 -13.77 -17.89
N ALA A 564 -9.13 -13.90 -17.53
CA ALA A 564 -8.06 -13.06 -18.08
C ALA A 564 -7.28 -13.87 -19.14
N PRO A 565 -7.48 -13.62 -20.44
CA PRO A 565 -6.86 -14.36 -21.55
C PRO A 565 -5.39 -13.94 -21.78
N ILE A 566 -4.59 -13.96 -20.71
CA ILE A 566 -3.22 -13.43 -20.65
C ILE A 566 -2.30 -14.43 -19.96
N VAL A 567 -1.14 -14.71 -20.55
CA VAL A 567 0.00 -15.32 -19.86
C VAL A 567 0.95 -14.20 -19.41
N HIS A 568 1.25 -14.16 -18.12
CA HIS A 568 2.06 -13.11 -17.51
C HIS A 568 3.51 -13.55 -17.39
N TYR A 569 4.42 -12.80 -18.01
CA TYR A 569 5.83 -12.80 -17.66
C TYR A 569 6.14 -11.57 -16.80
N ARG A 570 6.66 -11.79 -15.59
CA ARG A 570 6.92 -10.74 -14.60
C ARG A 570 8.39 -10.75 -14.24
N SER A 571 9.17 -9.88 -14.87
CA SER A 571 10.59 -9.72 -14.56
C SER A 571 10.85 -8.50 -13.68
N LYS A 572 12.08 -8.34 -13.19
CA LYS A 572 12.52 -7.14 -12.47
C LYS A 572 12.66 -5.91 -13.39
N ASP A 573 12.81 -6.16 -14.70
CA ASP A 573 13.16 -5.15 -15.70
C ASP A 573 11.88 -4.60 -16.38
N VAL A 574 10.95 -5.48 -16.76
CA VAL A 574 9.66 -5.16 -17.39
C VAL A 574 8.62 -6.27 -17.17
N ASN A 575 7.34 -5.89 -17.15
CA ASN A 575 6.23 -6.83 -17.19
C ASN A 575 5.84 -7.04 -18.66
N ILE A 576 5.68 -8.29 -19.08
CA ILE A 576 5.23 -8.62 -20.43
C ILE A 576 3.93 -9.42 -20.31
N ASP A 577 2.91 -8.98 -21.01
CA ASP A 577 1.62 -9.65 -21.12
C ASP A 577 1.51 -10.31 -22.51
N ILE A 578 1.35 -11.64 -22.50
CA ILE A 578 1.19 -12.47 -23.70
C ILE A 578 -0.30 -12.78 -23.83
N PHE A 579 -0.98 -12.10 -24.73
CA PHE A 579 -2.42 -12.24 -24.96
C PHE A 579 -2.73 -13.44 -25.84
N ILE A 580 -3.72 -14.22 -25.43
CA ILE A 580 -4.18 -15.39 -26.18
C ILE A 580 -5.46 -15.01 -26.92
N LEU A 581 -5.38 -15.02 -28.24
CA LEU A 581 -6.49 -14.76 -29.14
C LEU A 581 -6.90 -16.10 -29.77
N GLY A 582 -8.19 -16.41 -29.72
CA GLY A 582 -8.74 -17.57 -30.44
C GLY A 582 -9.12 -17.19 -31.86
N LYS A 583 -9.10 -18.14 -32.80
CA LYS A 583 -9.61 -17.95 -34.16
C LYS A 583 -10.46 -19.13 -34.57
N VAL A 584 -11.65 -18.85 -35.11
CA VAL A 584 -12.52 -19.83 -35.78
C VAL A 584 -12.92 -19.22 -37.12
N ASP A 585 -12.70 -19.97 -38.20
CA ASP A 585 -12.92 -19.52 -39.58
C ASP A 585 -12.27 -18.14 -39.84
N GLU A 586 -13.05 -17.16 -40.31
CA GLU A 586 -12.62 -15.79 -40.61
C GLU A 586 -12.76 -14.83 -39.42
N THR A 587 -12.91 -15.35 -38.19
CA THR A 587 -13.12 -14.53 -36.98
C THR A 587 -12.01 -14.75 -35.96
N VAL A 588 -11.40 -13.67 -35.51
CA VAL A 588 -10.49 -13.63 -34.36
C VAL A 588 -11.26 -13.15 -33.12
N TYR A 589 -11.13 -13.86 -32.02
CA TYR A 589 -11.72 -13.56 -30.73
C TYR A 589 -10.68 -12.87 -29.84
N TRP A 590 -10.85 -11.55 -29.71
CA TRP A 590 -9.82 -10.64 -29.23
C TRP A 590 -10.21 -9.96 -27.89
N PRO A 591 -9.33 -9.94 -26.88
CA PRO A 591 -9.61 -9.25 -25.62
C PRO A 591 -9.57 -7.71 -25.75
N HIS A 592 -10.69 -7.05 -25.51
CA HIS A 592 -10.85 -5.58 -25.57
C HIS A 592 -10.85 -4.93 -24.17
N LYS A 593 -11.51 -3.78 -24.03
CA LYS A 593 -11.73 -3.05 -22.78
C LYS A 593 -12.20 -3.97 -21.67
N LYS A 594 -11.52 -3.89 -20.51
CA LYS A 594 -11.74 -4.75 -19.33
C LYS A 594 -11.61 -6.26 -19.64
N LEU A 595 -10.82 -6.62 -20.65
CA LEU A 595 -10.56 -7.99 -21.10
C LEU A 595 -11.82 -8.73 -21.62
N LYS A 596 -12.87 -8.00 -21.99
CA LYS A 596 -14.02 -8.62 -22.66
C LYS A 596 -13.60 -9.08 -24.06
N ILE A 597 -13.77 -10.36 -24.34
CA ILE A 597 -13.53 -10.93 -25.67
C ILE A 597 -14.59 -10.40 -26.63
N VAL A 598 -14.15 -9.90 -27.78
CA VAL A 598 -15.02 -9.47 -28.90
C VAL A 598 -14.59 -10.17 -30.19
N PRO A 599 -15.53 -10.47 -31.10
CA PRO A 599 -15.19 -10.96 -32.43
C PRO A 599 -14.68 -9.81 -33.30
N GLU A 600 -13.67 -10.08 -34.10
CA GLU A 600 -13.13 -9.17 -35.12
C GLU A 600 -12.75 -9.97 -36.37
N LYS A 601 -12.80 -9.35 -37.55
CA LYS A 601 -12.47 -10.04 -38.78
C LYS A 601 -10.98 -10.45 -38.79
N ALA A 602 -10.71 -11.69 -39.21
CA ALA A 602 -9.35 -12.21 -39.27
C ALA A 602 -8.49 -11.50 -40.32
N ASP A 603 -9.09 -10.82 -41.30
CA ASP A 603 -8.41 -10.18 -42.43
C ASP A 603 -7.55 -8.98 -42.04
N ILE A 604 -7.84 -8.28 -40.94
CA ILE A 604 -6.97 -7.22 -40.41
C ILE A 604 -5.77 -7.79 -39.64
N PHE A 605 -5.87 -9.05 -39.18
CA PHE A 605 -4.80 -9.75 -38.46
C PHE A 605 -3.89 -10.56 -39.38
N LEU A 606 -4.47 -11.30 -40.34
CA LEU A 606 -3.78 -12.33 -41.11
C LEU A 606 -3.81 -12.03 -42.62
N PRO A 607 -2.73 -12.37 -43.37
CA PRO A 607 -1.48 -12.97 -42.90
C PRO A 607 -0.64 -11.99 -42.09
N LEU A 608 0.16 -12.51 -41.17
CA LEU A 608 1.08 -11.70 -40.37
C LEU A 608 2.13 -11.04 -41.27
N ARG A 609 2.59 -9.84 -40.88
CA ARG A 609 3.65 -9.12 -41.60
C ARG A 609 4.85 -8.83 -40.70
N PRO A 610 6.09 -8.79 -41.24
CA PRO A 610 7.24 -8.36 -40.47
C PRO A 610 7.14 -6.87 -40.09
N ILE A 611 7.66 -6.54 -38.91
CA ILE A 611 7.82 -5.16 -38.42
C ILE A 611 9.16 -5.03 -37.70
N ARG A 612 9.88 -3.94 -37.96
CA ARG A 612 11.11 -3.60 -37.23
C ARG A 612 10.77 -2.69 -36.07
N PHE A 613 11.14 -3.09 -34.86
CA PHE A 613 10.89 -2.32 -33.64
C PHE A 613 12.14 -2.31 -32.75
N LYS A 614 12.60 -1.11 -32.37
CA LYS A 614 13.80 -0.92 -31.52
C LYS A 614 15.04 -1.65 -32.05
N GLY A 615 15.18 -1.76 -33.37
CA GLY A 615 16.32 -2.41 -34.02
C GLY A 615 16.19 -3.92 -34.26
N HIS A 616 15.13 -4.56 -33.74
CA HIS A 616 14.89 -6.00 -33.83
C HIS A 616 13.65 -6.32 -34.67
N ASP A 617 13.62 -7.52 -35.25
CA ASP A 617 12.50 -8.01 -36.06
C ASP A 617 11.42 -8.69 -35.21
N PHE A 618 10.17 -8.34 -35.50
CA PHE A 618 8.96 -8.90 -34.91
C PHE A 618 7.91 -9.13 -36.00
N LEU A 619 6.80 -9.75 -35.63
CA LEU A 619 5.60 -9.81 -36.46
C LEU A 619 4.55 -8.81 -35.96
N ALA A 620 3.71 -8.35 -36.87
CA ALA A 620 2.54 -7.53 -36.61
C ALA A 620 1.33 -8.10 -37.36
N PRO A 621 0.10 -7.69 -36.98
CA PRO A 621 -1.08 -7.88 -37.81
C PRO A 621 -0.87 -7.44 -39.26
N LYS A 622 -1.64 -8.01 -40.20
CA LYS A 622 -1.68 -7.59 -41.61
C LYS A 622 -1.88 -6.08 -41.75
N ASP A 623 -2.84 -5.53 -41.00
CA ASP A 623 -3.14 -4.10 -40.95
C ASP A 623 -3.11 -3.57 -39.50
N PRO A 624 -1.93 -3.20 -38.99
CA PRO A 624 -1.73 -2.65 -37.64
C PRO A 624 -2.49 -1.37 -37.37
N GLU A 625 -2.68 -0.54 -38.39
CA GLU A 625 -3.43 0.69 -38.34
C GLU A 625 -4.92 0.41 -38.14
N ALA A 626 -5.50 -0.54 -38.88
CA ALA A 626 -6.88 -0.99 -38.69
C ALA A 626 -7.09 -1.65 -37.32
N VAL A 627 -6.16 -2.51 -36.88
CA VAL A 627 -6.19 -3.10 -35.52
C VAL A 627 -6.13 -2.00 -34.45
N SER A 628 -5.29 -0.98 -34.63
CA SER A 628 -5.20 0.14 -33.68
C SER A 628 -6.47 0.98 -33.66
N GLU A 629 -7.07 1.24 -34.82
CA GLU A 629 -8.37 1.93 -34.92
C GLU A 629 -9.50 1.13 -34.25
N ALA A 630 -9.55 -0.19 -34.45
CA ALA A 630 -10.51 -1.07 -33.79
C ALA A 630 -10.36 -1.06 -32.26
N ARG A 631 -9.13 -0.99 -31.75
CA ARG A 631 -8.87 -0.96 -30.29
C ARG A 631 -9.15 0.39 -29.63
N TYR A 632 -8.68 1.46 -30.26
CA TYR A 632 -8.53 2.79 -29.66
C TYR A 632 -9.48 3.84 -30.27
N GLY A 633 -10.20 3.50 -31.34
CA GLY A 633 -11.11 4.38 -32.08
C GLY A 633 -10.41 5.22 -33.14
N LYS A 634 -11.20 5.94 -33.95
CA LYS A 634 -10.74 6.74 -35.11
C LYS A 634 -9.64 7.76 -34.80
N ASN A 635 -9.59 8.23 -33.56
CA ASN A 635 -8.62 9.25 -33.11
C ASN A 635 -7.34 8.65 -32.51
N TRP A 636 -7.06 7.35 -32.70
CA TRP A 636 -5.92 6.64 -32.09
C TRP A 636 -4.54 7.27 -32.36
N LYS A 637 -4.41 8.03 -33.46
CA LYS A 637 -3.21 8.79 -33.81
C LYS A 637 -2.92 9.94 -32.83
N THR A 638 -3.92 10.38 -32.07
CA THR A 638 -3.78 11.39 -31.02
C THR A 638 -3.80 10.69 -29.66
N PRO A 639 -2.77 10.87 -28.81
CA PRO A 639 -2.76 10.27 -27.48
C PRO A 639 -3.96 10.71 -26.63
N ASP A 640 -4.72 9.74 -26.09
CA ASP A 640 -5.76 9.99 -25.10
C ASP A 640 -5.24 9.63 -23.69
N PRO A 641 -4.92 10.63 -22.85
CA PRO A 641 -4.38 10.39 -21.50
C PRO A 641 -5.42 9.81 -20.52
N LEU A 642 -6.69 9.73 -20.91
CA LEU A 642 -7.79 9.17 -20.10
C LEU A 642 -8.25 7.80 -20.59
N PHE A 643 -7.59 7.21 -21.58
CA PHE A 643 -7.97 5.92 -22.13
C PHE A 643 -7.98 4.81 -21.07
N GLU A 644 -9.18 4.33 -20.72
CA GLU A 644 -9.44 3.25 -19.76
C GLU A 644 -8.96 3.47 -18.31
N LEU A 645 -8.73 4.73 -17.90
CA LEU A 645 -8.55 5.10 -16.48
C LEU A 645 -9.81 4.94 -15.64
#